data_AF-A0A3A8KIX3-F1
#
_entry.id   AF-A0A3A8KIX3-F1
#
_cell.length_a   1.000
_cell.length_b   1.000
_cell.length_c   1.000
_cell.angle_alpha   90.00
_cell.angle_beta   90.00
_cell.angle_gamma   90.00
#
_symmetry.space_group_name_H-M   'P 1'
#
loop_
_entity.id
_entity.type
_entity.pdbx_description
1 polymer ?
#
loop_
_entity_poly.entity_id
_entity_poly.type
_entity_poly.pdbx_seq_one_letter_code
_entity_poly.pdbx_strand_id
1 'polypeptide(L)'
;MRRNRLIASSSHPRLRPVLGALVVAASLGAASAEAAALKVMPLGLGSGTVTTTGINCNSTGGDCDETYASTVTVTLTATPSLGSTFAGWNIDLDADLSSTPDCTGTASTCVLPMNVARSVKPVFRLAAGTVNPIPVANASAITPEEIESYLNNPTNAGTNTVARFISALPDEYRASPILMARSESLQTGTAEHPRLLLASKTARSVFSIGPAPHASYPGSHPDVIEYMQWDEATKNFRFHEIILTAIPQMGVIPPRSRHIEKDDGKCSACHSTRNVLNRTGTPGTDGFPVGVIKTKNKPNWDPYDSWGGMLPFNRDRLYQGSVDTAAFRKLFNPWTWRTQPAVRQLVEQLRLQPPGRLPAGSPHLITRYRGGPNDGTPRFSFDTSPPVTTEPAPSGSSTIATAYAFNGLPGSGALTNVTRGGTSVTLFHDSPISGDEGRGVQLFDLLGGLDGSLNQRRIADELASHRWATGSVYIDPRPVALAITKGCLTINTSLNTVQSSPTGLAVDQAFFTSRNGMGINALRDDTLARTQSIPRRKADIEKLNLSRTGDPYLVTGTTVNGTIPQYGAATSASTDVSLPRLRQEVFRRPIDNPVADSTVMGGILVDREQYTPNTNLVTLYRYFLEPLGVSVDKWSLGVRGRSRAYGFADVFGSYTGALQTELEANLTADPIPGLVTPFSCASLIPAVNATLASLPLPGAVPTYTDVQRIFNKSCIECHGGLDYPPYKNFGTYLNLAEDQSSPSANPLTAPHDIAAVYATSLMGPLYDRITRTTEDCPSGMMPCGGPPLSRTDTETIKRWIQGGNPSTWGDPHLTTLDGVRYDFQGAGEYVLLRDPGLELQARHTPVQTETPVGPDPHTGLTACASITTAVAARVGPHRISYQMNVERRELLELRVDGKTVSLDKGELLLPSGGRITRTSATGGIRIESAGGTRITVTTDWWAHYGLWYMNIDVQQARATEGLLGPIAPGNWLPVLPDGSQLGERPSDLGDRHVALYQKLGESWRVTKNTSLFDYASGYSTDSYTLREWPEYKADQCRITKAPPGIPVVEPLKAIPLEEAEVLCKGVSKERLRDCAQDVAATGEPGFAKTFITTEKLGRNLPPEVLELVSPKDNTTASRTVTFEWKDAYDKDGDAVVYRHCVWNVNSRFTYAACTKGVAEQSRTMTMESGGDYFWKVLAEDGRGGTTESRTWRVTVK
;
A
#
# COMPACT_ATOMS: atom_id res chain seq x y z
N MET A 1 63.23 -7.26 17.80
CA MET A 1 64.13 -8.21 18.52
C MET A 1 63.46 -9.57 18.57
N ARG A 2 64.29 -10.63 18.48
CA ARG A 2 64.01 -12.08 18.43
C ARG A 2 62.95 -12.57 19.43
N ARG A 3 62.32 -13.76 19.36
CA ARG A 3 62.00 -14.84 18.38
C ARG A 3 61.57 -16.03 19.28
N ASN A 4 60.74 -16.94 18.76
CA ASN A 4 60.51 -18.35 19.19
C ASN A 4 59.52 -18.58 20.36
N ARG A 5 58.33 -19.22 20.25
CA ARG A 5 57.74 -20.30 19.41
C ARG A 5 58.03 -21.72 19.94
N LEU A 6 56.93 -22.49 20.15
CA LEU A 6 56.70 -23.94 19.93
C LEU A 6 56.57 -24.92 21.14
N ILE A 7 55.37 -25.56 21.23
CA ILE A 7 55.04 -27.03 21.19
C ILE A 7 55.67 -27.97 22.25
N ALA A 8 55.07 -29.05 22.79
CA ALA A 8 53.72 -29.63 22.89
C ALA A 8 53.78 -30.92 23.79
N SER A 9 52.58 -31.44 24.11
CA SER A 9 52.17 -32.86 24.26
C SER A 9 52.84 -33.85 25.25
N SER A 10 51.99 -34.34 26.16
CA SER A 10 51.70 -35.74 26.54
C SER A 10 52.83 -36.75 26.85
N SER A 11 52.73 -37.40 28.02
CA SER A 11 52.62 -38.88 28.16
C SER A 11 52.56 -39.33 29.64
N HIS A 12 51.65 -40.25 29.94
CA HIS A 12 51.65 -41.15 31.12
C HIS A 12 52.69 -42.28 30.90
N PRO A 13 53.29 -42.96 31.91
CA PRO A 13 52.54 -43.90 32.77
C PRO A 13 53.08 -44.23 34.20
N ARG A 14 52.14 -44.75 35.03
CA ARG A 14 52.24 -45.81 36.06
C ARG A 14 53.40 -45.82 37.08
N LEU A 15 53.05 -45.81 38.38
CA LEU A 15 53.38 -46.86 39.37
C LEU A 15 52.73 -46.58 40.74
N ARG A 16 51.84 -47.48 41.18
CA ARG A 16 51.57 -47.81 42.60
C ARG A 16 52.51 -48.99 42.98
N PRO A 17 52.71 -49.45 44.24
CA PRO A 17 51.92 -49.19 45.46
C PRO A 17 52.74 -49.09 46.79
N VAL A 18 52.00 -48.96 47.90
CA VAL A 18 52.26 -49.55 49.25
C VAL A 18 52.75 -48.65 50.40
N LEU A 19 51.80 -48.49 51.34
CA LEU A 19 51.85 -48.40 52.81
C LEU A 19 52.53 -47.21 53.51
N GLY A 20 51.72 -46.55 54.32
CA GLY A 20 52.16 -45.69 55.41
C GLY A 20 50.97 -45.11 56.17
N ALA A 21 50.05 -45.97 56.61
CA ALA A 21 48.88 -45.62 57.39
C ALA A 21 49.29 -44.97 58.72
N LEU A 22 49.08 -43.65 58.89
CA LEU A 22 49.04 -43.02 60.21
C LEU A 22 48.47 -41.59 60.23
N VAL A 23 47.40 -41.28 59.49
CA VAL A 23 46.51 -40.11 59.78
C VAL A 23 45.08 -40.40 59.33
N VAL A 24 44.41 -41.40 59.92
CA VAL A 24 42.97 -41.70 59.69
C VAL A 24 42.21 -41.86 61.02
N ALA A 25 42.47 -41.03 62.01
CA ALA A 25 41.73 -41.14 63.28
C ALA A 25 41.41 -39.81 64.00
N ALA A 26 41.38 -38.67 63.29
CA ALA A 26 40.96 -37.40 63.89
C ALA A 26 40.30 -36.39 62.93
N SER A 27 39.68 -36.82 61.83
CA SER A 27 38.85 -35.95 60.97
C SER A 27 37.64 -36.64 60.33
N LEU A 28 37.21 -37.77 60.91
CA LEU A 28 35.93 -38.42 60.61
C LEU A 28 35.03 -38.24 61.83
N GLY A 29 34.24 -37.17 61.84
CA GLY A 29 33.36 -36.88 62.98
C GLY A 29 32.72 -35.50 62.98
N ALA A 30 32.40 -34.95 61.81
CA ALA A 30 31.40 -33.88 61.66
C ALA A 30 30.99 -33.83 60.19
N ALA A 31 30.27 -34.84 59.70
CA ALA A 31 29.33 -34.58 58.62
C ALA A 31 28.28 -33.65 59.24
N SER A 32 28.42 -32.34 59.03
CA SER A 32 27.30 -31.43 59.27
C SER A 32 26.11 -32.00 58.53
N ALA A 33 25.04 -32.34 59.24
CA ALA A 33 23.78 -32.74 58.62
C ALA A 33 23.41 -31.63 57.62
N GLU A 34 23.51 -31.90 56.32
CA GLU A 34 23.14 -30.93 55.28
C GLU A 34 21.68 -30.55 55.52
N ALA A 35 21.45 -29.27 55.76
CA ALA A 35 20.12 -28.77 56.01
C ALA A 35 19.33 -28.73 54.69
N ALA A 36 18.07 -29.15 54.72
CA ALA A 36 17.20 -29.23 53.56
C ALA A 36 16.22 -28.05 53.53
N ALA A 37 16.09 -27.42 52.36
CA ALA A 37 15.16 -26.33 52.13
C ALA A 37 13.72 -26.82 51.92
N LEU A 38 12.74 -26.17 52.54
CA LEU A 38 11.30 -26.32 52.29
C LEU A 38 10.77 -25.04 51.65
N LYS A 39 10.08 -25.16 50.51
CA LYS A 39 9.40 -24.05 49.84
C LYS A 39 7.89 -24.27 49.77
N VAL A 40 7.10 -23.26 50.09
CA VAL A 40 5.62 -23.34 50.06
C VAL A 40 5.02 -22.27 49.12
N MET A 41 4.10 -22.65 48.23
CA MET A 41 3.42 -21.72 47.32
C MET A 41 1.92 -22.02 47.23
N PRO A 42 1.07 -21.28 47.95
CA PRO A 42 -0.39 -21.38 47.85
C PRO A 42 -0.91 -21.04 46.45
N LEU A 43 -1.60 -21.97 45.79
CA LEU A 43 -2.18 -21.86 44.45
C LEU A 43 -3.69 -21.63 44.44
N GLY A 44 -4.21 -21.26 43.28
CA GLY A 44 -5.63 -21.16 42.98
C GLY A 44 -6.19 -19.75 43.10
N LEU A 45 -7.45 -19.60 42.66
CA LEU A 45 -8.19 -18.34 42.67
C LEU A 45 -8.71 -17.96 44.07
N GLY A 46 -8.76 -18.94 44.99
CA GLY A 46 -9.06 -18.72 46.41
C GLY A 46 -7.82 -18.24 47.17
N SER A 47 -7.99 -17.99 48.46
CA SER A 47 -6.91 -17.59 49.37
C SER A 47 -6.87 -18.46 50.63
N GLY A 48 -5.70 -18.53 51.26
CA GLY A 48 -5.48 -19.28 52.48
C GLY A 48 -4.05 -19.12 53.00
N THR A 49 -3.81 -19.63 54.20
CA THR A 49 -2.53 -19.61 54.90
C THR A 49 -2.02 -21.02 55.11
N VAL A 50 -0.72 -21.24 55.03
CA VAL A 50 -0.05 -22.50 55.36
C VAL A 50 1.01 -22.24 56.40
N THR A 51 0.91 -22.94 57.52
CA THR A 51 1.75 -22.68 58.70
C THR A 51 2.48 -23.93 59.18
N THR A 52 3.71 -23.73 59.64
CA THR A 52 4.46 -24.65 60.51
C THR A 52 5.49 -23.84 61.32
N THR A 53 6.35 -24.48 62.11
CA THR A 53 7.46 -23.79 62.79
C THR A 53 8.42 -23.18 61.76
N GLY A 54 8.48 -21.85 61.64
CA GLY A 54 9.33 -21.16 60.64
C GLY A 54 8.70 -20.99 59.26
N ILE A 55 7.44 -21.39 59.06
CA ILE A 55 6.68 -21.09 57.83
C ILE A 55 5.34 -20.45 58.20
N ASN A 56 5.05 -19.30 57.62
CA ASN A 56 3.75 -18.66 57.63
C ASN A 56 3.47 -18.03 56.26
N CYS A 57 3.05 -18.89 55.33
CA CYS A 57 2.92 -18.55 53.92
C CYS A 57 1.46 -18.34 53.53
N ASN A 58 1.16 -17.31 52.75
CA ASN A 58 -0.18 -17.04 52.23
C ASN A 58 -0.17 -16.75 50.72
N SER A 59 -1.35 -16.59 50.12
CA SER A 59 -1.50 -16.39 48.67
C SER A 59 -0.85 -15.12 48.12
N THR A 60 -0.53 -14.15 48.98
CA THR A 60 0.09 -12.85 48.62
C THR A 60 1.54 -12.72 49.06
N GLY A 61 2.08 -13.69 49.82
CA GLY A 61 3.43 -13.64 50.38
C GLY A 61 3.50 -14.19 51.80
N GLY A 62 4.46 -13.71 52.60
CA GLY A 62 4.74 -14.22 53.94
C GLY A 62 6.06 -15.00 54.00
N ASP A 63 6.31 -15.65 55.13
CA ASP A 63 7.50 -16.48 55.31
C ASP A 63 7.23 -17.87 54.72
N CYS A 64 7.81 -18.14 53.55
CA CYS A 64 7.45 -19.28 52.74
C CYS A 64 8.65 -20.17 52.37
N ASP A 65 9.85 -19.87 52.90
CA ASP A 65 11.08 -20.60 52.63
C ASP A 65 11.82 -20.80 53.96
N GLU A 66 12.07 -22.05 54.35
CA GLU A 66 12.76 -22.36 55.60
C GLU A 66 13.72 -23.54 55.40
N THR A 67 14.79 -23.58 56.18
CA THR A 67 15.81 -24.62 56.12
C THR A 67 15.79 -25.46 57.40
N TYR A 68 15.56 -26.75 57.25
CA TYR A 68 15.45 -27.69 58.38
C TYR A 68 16.63 -28.66 58.39
N ALA A 69 17.05 -29.12 59.57
CA ALA A 69 18.01 -30.21 59.65
C ALA A 69 17.44 -31.50 59.03
N SER A 70 18.30 -32.30 58.38
CA SER A 70 17.87 -33.44 57.56
C SER A 70 17.15 -34.58 58.30
N THR A 71 17.18 -34.57 59.64
CA THR A 71 16.49 -35.53 60.51
C THR A 71 15.11 -35.06 60.99
N VAL A 72 14.68 -33.85 60.64
CA VAL A 72 13.42 -33.26 61.12
C VAL A 72 12.26 -33.68 60.23
N THR A 73 11.12 -34.01 60.86
CA THR A 73 9.83 -34.17 60.20
C THR A 73 8.96 -32.95 60.49
N VAL A 74 8.45 -32.31 59.44
CA VAL A 74 7.62 -31.11 59.51
C VAL A 74 6.16 -31.46 59.24
N THR A 75 5.23 -30.86 59.98
CA THR A 75 3.79 -30.94 59.67
C THR A 75 3.30 -29.56 59.24
N LEU A 76 2.91 -29.44 57.98
CA LEU A 76 2.28 -28.25 57.40
C LEU A 76 0.77 -28.30 57.62
N THR A 77 0.17 -27.16 57.97
CA THR A 77 -1.29 -27.02 58.10
C THR A 77 -1.79 -25.94 57.15
N ALA A 78 -2.68 -26.29 56.23
CA ALA A 78 -3.35 -25.39 55.30
C ALA A 78 -4.72 -24.95 55.86
N THR A 79 -4.94 -23.64 55.95
CA THR A 79 -6.16 -23.01 56.46
C THR A 79 -6.75 -22.09 55.39
N PRO A 80 -7.93 -22.39 54.82
CA PRO A 80 -8.56 -21.50 53.85
C PRO A 80 -9.04 -20.22 54.50
N SER A 81 -8.91 -19.09 53.80
CA SER A 81 -9.49 -17.81 54.22
C SER A 81 -11.01 -17.80 54.03
N LEU A 82 -11.70 -16.82 54.63
CA LEU A 82 -13.13 -16.62 54.43
C LEU A 82 -13.48 -16.53 52.93
N GLY A 83 -14.51 -17.26 52.50
CA GLY A 83 -14.93 -17.33 51.10
C GLY A 83 -14.06 -18.24 50.22
N SER A 84 -13.11 -18.97 50.78
CA SER A 84 -12.28 -19.97 50.08
C SER A 84 -12.40 -21.36 50.70
N THR A 85 -11.99 -22.37 49.95
CA THR A 85 -11.94 -23.78 50.39
C THR A 85 -10.57 -24.38 50.04
N PHE A 86 -10.07 -25.28 50.89
CA PHE A 86 -8.86 -26.03 50.59
C PHE A 86 -9.20 -27.20 49.66
N ALA A 87 -8.66 -27.18 48.45
CA ALA A 87 -8.94 -28.19 47.43
C ALA A 87 -8.04 -29.43 47.56
N GLY A 88 -6.84 -29.27 48.12
CA GLY A 88 -5.85 -30.34 48.28
C GLY A 88 -4.44 -29.90 47.89
N TRP A 89 -3.48 -30.82 48.01
CA TRP A 89 -2.07 -30.60 47.71
C TRP A 89 -1.71 -31.02 46.28
N ASN A 90 -0.99 -30.15 45.58
CA ASN A 90 -0.42 -30.38 44.24
C ASN A 90 -1.43 -30.82 43.17
N ILE A 91 -2.55 -30.11 43.07
CA ILE A 91 -3.58 -30.33 42.05
C ILE A 91 -3.22 -29.52 40.80
N ASP A 92 -2.50 -30.16 39.87
CA ASP A 92 -2.13 -29.61 38.56
C ASP A 92 -2.64 -30.53 37.45
N LEU A 93 -3.38 -29.99 36.49
CA LEU A 93 -3.97 -30.75 35.39
C LEU A 93 -2.94 -31.12 34.30
N ASP A 94 -1.80 -30.43 34.26
CA ASP A 94 -0.69 -30.74 33.35
C ASP A 94 0.44 -31.50 34.07
N ALA A 95 0.17 -32.04 35.26
CA ALA A 95 1.14 -32.77 36.06
C ALA A 95 1.77 -33.96 35.33
N ASP A 96 3.09 -34.08 35.44
CA ASP A 96 3.83 -35.25 35.04
C ASP A 96 3.60 -36.39 36.03
N LEU A 97 2.83 -37.39 35.60
CA LEU A 97 2.50 -38.55 36.41
C LEU A 97 3.70 -39.43 36.76
N SER A 98 4.84 -39.28 36.05
CA SER A 98 6.09 -39.99 36.35
C SER A 98 6.93 -39.33 37.44
N SER A 99 6.55 -38.12 37.90
CA SER A 99 7.20 -37.41 39.00
C SER A 99 6.40 -37.51 40.30
N THR A 100 7.12 -37.59 41.43
CA THR A 100 6.53 -37.81 42.76
C THR A 100 6.34 -36.48 43.50
N PRO A 101 5.09 -36.04 43.76
CA PRO A 101 4.82 -34.85 44.56
C PRO A 101 5.25 -35.01 46.03
N ASP A 102 5.71 -33.92 46.67
CA ASP A 102 6.07 -33.94 48.09
C ASP A 102 4.85 -34.07 49.01
N CYS A 103 3.74 -33.38 48.68
CA CYS A 103 2.44 -33.51 49.36
C CYS A 103 1.34 -33.92 48.37
N THR A 104 0.38 -34.73 48.82
CA THR A 104 -0.80 -35.14 48.04
C THR A 104 -2.05 -35.23 48.91
N GLY A 105 -3.21 -35.38 48.27
CA GLY A 105 -4.48 -35.60 48.94
C GLY A 105 -5.19 -34.31 49.37
N THR A 106 -6.34 -34.47 50.02
CA THR A 106 -7.26 -33.39 50.40
C THR A 106 -7.25 -33.06 51.89
N ALA A 107 -6.47 -33.78 52.69
CA ALA A 107 -6.30 -33.49 54.10
C ALA A 107 -5.62 -32.12 54.29
N SER A 108 -6.12 -31.30 55.21
CA SER A 108 -5.58 -29.96 55.49
C SER A 108 -4.16 -29.99 56.07
N THR A 109 -3.66 -31.15 56.48
CA THR A 109 -2.30 -31.34 56.99
C THR A 109 -1.46 -32.18 56.04
N CYS A 110 -0.17 -31.88 55.94
CA CYS A 110 0.82 -32.66 55.20
C CYS A 110 2.08 -32.87 56.05
N VAL A 111 2.51 -34.13 56.21
CA VAL A 111 3.68 -34.52 57.01
C VAL A 111 4.84 -34.86 56.08
N LEU A 112 6.01 -34.24 56.30
CA LEU A 112 7.16 -34.32 55.40
C LEU A 112 8.47 -34.58 56.16
N PRO A 113 9.24 -35.62 55.81
CA PRO A 113 10.63 -35.73 56.24
C PRO A 113 11.52 -34.77 55.43
N MET A 114 12.29 -33.94 56.13
CA MET A 114 13.19 -32.94 55.54
C MET A 114 14.58 -33.50 55.20
N ASN A 115 14.67 -34.77 54.78
CA ASN A 115 15.92 -35.40 54.41
C ASN A 115 16.45 -34.99 53.01
N VAL A 116 15.62 -34.29 52.23
CA VAL A 116 15.94 -33.69 50.93
C VAL A 116 15.16 -32.38 50.78
N ALA A 117 15.55 -31.52 49.84
CA ALA A 117 14.80 -30.30 49.55
C ALA A 117 13.36 -30.62 49.11
N ARG A 118 12.39 -29.90 49.67
CA ARG A 118 10.94 -30.11 49.47
C ARG A 118 10.28 -28.85 48.91
N SER A 119 9.22 -29.05 48.13
CA SER A 119 8.40 -28.01 47.53
C SER A 119 6.92 -28.38 47.63
N VAL A 120 6.10 -27.47 48.12
CA VAL A 120 4.70 -27.77 48.46
C VAL A 120 3.76 -26.73 47.90
N LYS A 121 2.71 -27.19 47.19
CA LYS A 121 1.71 -26.35 46.53
C LYS A 121 0.29 -26.67 47.03
N PRO A 122 -0.17 -26.06 48.12
CA PRO A 122 -1.56 -26.15 48.57
C PRO A 122 -2.47 -25.38 47.61
N VAL A 123 -3.59 -25.95 47.19
CA VAL A 123 -4.53 -25.30 46.27
C VAL A 123 -5.77 -24.82 47.03
N PHE A 124 -6.07 -23.52 46.93
CA PHE A 124 -7.27 -22.89 47.48
C PHE A 124 -8.21 -22.47 46.36
N ARG A 125 -9.49 -22.83 46.47
CA ARG A 125 -10.55 -22.45 45.51
C ARG A 125 -11.48 -21.44 46.13
N LEU A 126 -12.08 -20.59 45.31
CA LEU A 126 -13.21 -19.76 45.73
C LEU A 126 -14.38 -20.66 46.15
N ALA A 127 -15.21 -20.18 47.07
CA ALA A 127 -16.47 -20.84 47.40
C ALA A 127 -17.34 -20.99 46.14
N ALA A 128 -18.05 -22.11 46.04
CA ALA A 128 -18.98 -22.37 44.94
C ALA A 128 -19.97 -21.21 44.79
N GLY A 129 -20.23 -20.77 43.56
CA GLY A 129 -21.12 -19.64 43.27
C GLY A 129 -20.45 -18.26 43.26
N THR A 130 -19.17 -18.15 43.65
CA THR A 130 -18.44 -16.86 43.63
C THR A 130 -18.08 -16.40 42.20
N VAL A 131 -17.73 -17.35 41.34
CA VAL A 131 -17.50 -17.16 39.91
C VAL A 131 -18.28 -18.26 39.21
N ASN A 132 -19.28 -17.87 38.42
CA ASN A 132 -20.11 -18.81 37.67
C ASN A 132 -19.61 -18.88 36.21
N PRO A 133 -19.77 -20.02 35.52
CA PRO A 133 -19.52 -20.11 34.08
C PRO A 133 -20.37 -19.08 33.32
N ILE A 134 -19.82 -18.52 32.23
CA ILE A 134 -20.59 -17.63 31.36
C ILE A 134 -21.69 -18.46 30.67
N PRO A 135 -22.98 -18.09 30.79
CA PRO A 135 -24.05 -18.72 30.03
C PRO A 135 -23.87 -18.38 28.55
N VAL A 136 -23.60 -19.40 27.74
CA VAL A 136 -23.36 -19.24 26.30
C VAL A 136 -24.21 -20.23 25.51
N ALA A 137 -24.85 -19.75 24.44
CA ALA A 137 -25.60 -20.60 23.51
C ALA A 137 -24.68 -21.41 22.61
N ASN A 138 -23.53 -20.82 22.24
CA ASN A 138 -22.47 -21.47 21.47
C ASN A 138 -21.11 -21.18 22.11
N ALA A 139 -20.47 -22.22 22.66
CA ALA A 139 -19.18 -22.08 23.32
C ALA A 139 -18.08 -21.49 22.42
N SER A 140 -18.14 -21.71 21.10
CA SER A 140 -17.13 -21.21 20.17
C SER A 140 -17.43 -19.86 19.51
N ALA A 141 -18.55 -19.24 19.86
CA ALA A 141 -18.99 -17.95 19.29
C ALA A 141 -19.78 -17.16 20.34
N ILE A 142 -19.08 -16.70 21.39
CA ILE A 142 -19.70 -15.94 22.49
C ILE A 142 -20.12 -14.56 22.00
N THR A 143 -21.32 -14.11 22.29
CA THR A 143 -21.81 -12.80 21.87
C THR A 143 -21.47 -11.71 22.89
N PRO A 144 -21.31 -10.44 22.46
CA PRO A 144 -21.13 -9.33 23.38
C PRO A 144 -22.35 -9.15 24.32
N GLU A 145 -23.55 -9.52 23.88
CA GLU A 145 -24.78 -9.51 24.71
C GLU A 145 -24.72 -10.53 25.86
N GLU A 146 -24.21 -11.74 25.61
CA GLU A 146 -24.02 -12.75 26.66
C GLU A 146 -23.00 -12.28 27.71
N ILE A 147 -21.90 -11.66 27.26
CA ILE A 147 -20.88 -11.08 28.16
C ILE A 147 -21.47 -9.93 28.97
N GLU A 148 -22.22 -9.03 28.33
CA GLU A 148 -22.88 -7.89 29.00
C GLU A 148 -23.85 -8.37 30.08
N SER A 149 -24.72 -9.33 29.74
CA SER A 149 -25.66 -9.95 30.68
C SER A 149 -24.94 -10.64 31.84
N TYR A 150 -23.86 -11.38 31.54
CA TYR A 150 -23.04 -12.05 32.54
C TYR A 150 -22.41 -11.05 33.52
N LEU A 151 -21.83 -9.97 33.00
CA LEU A 151 -21.23 -8.94 33.84
C LEU A 151 -22.30 -8.23 34.67
N ASN A 152 -23.43 -7.84 34.09
CA ASN A 152 -24.48 -7.08 34.80
C ASN A 152 -25.20 -7.90 35.89
N ASN A 153 -25.09 -9.23 35.88
CA ASN A 153 -25.66 -10.06 36.93
C ASN A 153 -24.89 -9.93 38.27
N PRO A 154 -25.53 -9.48 39.37
CA PRO A 154 -24.88 -9.34 40.67
C PRO A 154 -24.26 -10.63 41.22
N THR A 155 -24.76 -11.81 40.83
CA THR A 155 -24.18 -13.10 41.25
C THR A 155 -22.78 -13.33 40.67
N ASN A 156 -22.37 -12.56 39.67
CA ASN A 156 -21.06 -12.62 39.01
C ASN A 156 -20.17 -11.41 39.36
N ALA A 157 -20.53 -10.63 40.40
CA ALA A 157 -19.70 -9.52 40.88
C ALA A 157 -18.28 -9.97 41.29
N GLY A 158 -18.12 -11.25 41.64
CA GLY A 158 -16.81 -11.87 41.91
C GLY A 158 -15.90 -11.97 40.68
N THR A 159 -16.43 -11.91 39.46
CA THR A 159 -15.65 -11.90 38.21
C THR A 159 -15.14 -10.50 37.89
N ASN A 160 -14.13 -10.10 38.65
CA ASN A 160 -13.55 -8.74 38.65
C ASN A 160 -12.04 -8.71 38.39
N THR A 161 -11.45 -9.86 38.04
CA THR A 161 -10.05 -9.98 37.58
C THR A 161 -10.01 -10.85 36.33
N VAL A 162 -8.98 -10.66 35.51
CA VAL A 162 -8.82 -11.44 34.27
C VAL A 162 -8.75 -12.94 34.52
N ALA A 163 -8.02 -13.38 35.56
CA ALA A 163 -7.93 -14.81 35.90
C ALA A 163 -9.32 -15.41 36.25
N ARG A 164 -10.18 -14.64 36.94
CA ARG A 164 -11.55 -15.09 37.25
C ARG A 164 -12.44 -15.09 36.01
N PHE A 165 -12.31 -14.09 35.14
CA PHE A 165 -13.03 -14.07 33.85
C PHE A 165 -12.67 -15.27 33.00
N ILE A 166 -11.38 -15.56 32.85
CA ILE A 166 -10.90 -16.75 32.13
C ILE A 166 -11.42 -18.02 32.76
N SER A 167 -11.48 -18.11 34.09
CA SER A 167 -12.02 -19.30 34.76
C SER A 167 -13.51 -19.55 34.50
N ALA A 168 -14.25 -18.50 34.12
CA ALA A 168 -15.65 -18.57 33.72
C ALA A 168 -15.86 -18.88 32.24
N LEU A 169 -14.82 -18.77 31.39
CA LEU A 169 -14.89 -19.12 29.97
C LEU A 169 -15.04 -20.63 29.77
N PRO A 170 -15.64 -21.06 28.65
CA PRO A 170 -15.58 -22.45 28.20
C PRO A 170 -14.14 -22.99 28.12
N ASP A 171 -13.97 -24.29 28.33
CA ASP A 171 -12.66 -24.93 28.41
C ASP A 171 -11.78 -24.74 27.16
N GLU A 172 -12.40 -24.62 25.99
CA GLU A 172 -11.69 -24.47 24.70
C GLU A 172 -10.78 -23.24 24.65
N TYR A 173 -11.16 -22.12 25.26
CA TYR A 173 -10.34 -20.89 25.26
C TYR A 173 -9.08 -21.03 26.11
N ARG A 174 -9.07 -21.97 27.06
CA ARG A 174 -7.97 -22.20 28.01
C ARG A 174 -7.01 -23.29 27.57
N ALA A 175 -7.40 -24.06 26.55
CA ALA A 175 -6.68 -25.25 26.09
C ALA A 175 -5.44 -24.92 25.24
N SER A 176 -5.48 -23.82 24.49
CA SER A 176 -4.43 -23.44 23.52
C SER A 176 -4.09 -21.95 23.54
N PRO A 177 -3.64 -21.38 24.69
CA PRO A 177 -3.25 -19.97 24.73
C PRO A 177 -2.10 -19.71 23.77
N ILE A 178 -2.17 -18.60 23.04
CA ILE A 178 -1.07 -18.14 22.19
C ILE A 178 -0.42 -16.94 22.83
N LEU A 179 0.91 -16.98 22.95
CA LEU A 179 1.68 -15.92 23.60
C LEU A 179 2.07 -14.88 22.56
N MET A 180 2.23 -13.62 22.96
CA MET A 180 2.69 -12.50 22.16
C MET A 180 3.74 -11.72 22.96
N ALA A 181 5.02 -12.05 22.77
CA ALA A 181 6.13 -11.48 23.54
C ALA A 181 6.41 -10.00 23.19
N ARG A 182 5.75 -9.48 22.15
CA ARG A 182 5.72 -8.06 21.78
C ARG A 182 4.30 -7.75 21.33
N SER A 183 3.69 -6.65 21.78
CA SER A 183 2.39 -6.17 21.26
C SER A 183 2.21 -4.67 21.38
N GLU A 184 1.92 -3.99 20.26
CA GLU A 184 1.61 -2.57 20.15
C GLU A 184 0.07 -2.40 20.05
N SER A 185 -0.66 -2.76 21.11
CA SER A 185 -2.08 -2.40 21.26
C SER A 185 -2.41 -1.98 22.69
N LEU A 186 -3.68 -1.69 22.98
CA LEU A 186 -4.19 -1.40 24.33
C LEU A 186 -3.88 -2.54 25.32
N GLN A 187 -3.63 -3.75 24.84
CA GLN A 187 -3.13 -4.90 25.60
C GLN A 187 -1.67 -5.17 25.23
N THR A 188 -0.75 -4.35 25.73
CA THR A 188 0.68 -4.42 25.37
C THR A 188 1.31 -5.72 25.87
N GLY A 189 2.11 -6.36 25.00
CA GLY A 189 2.88 -7.56 25.32
C GLY A 189 4.37 -7.26 25.42
N THR A 190 5.05 -7.89 26.37
CA THR A 190 6.52 -7.85 26.54
C THR A 190 7.08 -9.27 26.75
N ALA A 191 8.40 -9.43 26.68
CA ALA A 191 9.03 -10.73 26.92
C ALA A 191 8.82 -11.24 28.36
N GLU A 192 8.73 -10.32 29.32
CA GLU A 192 8.39 -10.62 30.72
C GLU A 192 6.88 -10.87 30.89
N HIS A 193 6.06 -10.04 30.27
CA HIS A 193 4.60 -10.09 30.36
C HIS A 193 3.99 -10.25 28.97
N PRO A 194 4.02 -11.47 28.39
CA PRO A 194 3.52 -11.68 27.05
C PRO A 194 2.02 -11.45 27.02
N ARG A 195 1.54 -10.81 25.96
CA ARG A 195 0.10 -10.73 25.69
C ARG A 195 -0.40 -12.14 25.34
N LEU A 196 -1.61 -12.47 25.76
CA LEU A 196 -2.21 -13.79 25.57
C LEU A 196 -3.40 -13.69 24.62
N LEU A 197 -3.45 -14.56 23.61
CA LEU A 197 -4.60 -14.78 22.75
C LEU A 197 -5.28 -16.09 23.16
N LEU A 198 -6.56 -16.02 23.51
CA LEU A 198 -7.40 -17.15 23.87
C LEU A 198 -8.50 -17.26 22.82
N ALA A 199 -8.31 -18.15 21.85
CA ALA A 199 -9.22 -18.34 20.74
C ALA A 199 -10.19 -19.52 20.99
N SER A 200 -11.40 -19.41 20.45
CA SER A 200 -12.34 -20.52 20.37
C SER A 200 -11.84 -21.61 19.43
N LYS A 201 -12.45 -22.81 19.45
CA LYS A 201 -12.07 -23.91 18.54
C LYS A 201 -12.16 -23.53 17.06
N THR A 202 -12.97 -22.53 16.74
CA THR A 202 -13.26 -22.06 15.38
C THR A 202 -12.66 -20.68 15.09
N ALA A 203 -11.91 -20.10 16.04
CA ALA A 203 -11.38 -18.73 15.98
C ALA A 203 -12.43 -17.62 15.72
N ARG A 204 -13.73 -17.92 15.87
CA ARG A 204 -14.81 -16.94 15.74
C ARG A 204 -14.90 -15.98 16.93
N SER A 205 -14.29 -16.37 18.05
CA SER A 205 -14.15 -15.55 19.25
C SER A 205 -12.70 -15.62 19.70
N VAL A 206 -12.05 -14.47 19.86
CA VAL A 206 -10.67 -14.39 20.38
C VAL A 206 -10.60 -13.33 21.47
N PHE A 207 -10.25 -13.75 22.68
CA PHE A 207 -9.96 -12.85 23.80
C PHE A 207 -8.48 -12.55 23.84
N SER A 208 -8.14 -11.30 24.14
CA SER A 208 -6.79 -10.81 24.07
C SER A 208 -6.43 -10.01 25.32
N ILE A 209 -5.36 -10.43 25.99
CA ILE A 209 -5.07 -10.07 27.39
C ILE A 209 -3.62 -9.61 27.54
N GLY A 210 -3.41 -8.44 28.13
CA GLY A 210 -2.12 -7.93 28.60
C GLY A 210 -2.03 -8.12 30.12
N PRO A 211 -1.12 -8.97 30.63
CA PRO A 211 -1.14 -9.36 32.04
C PRO A 211 -0.53 -8.31 33.00
N ALA A 212 0.01 -7.21 32.47
CA ALA A 212 0.66 -6.16 33.25
C ALA A 212 0.44 -4.77 32.64
N PRO A 213 0.44 -3.69 33.44
CA PRO A 213 0.38 -2.33 32.93
C PRO A 213 1.68 -1.95 32.18
N HIS A 214 1.57 -1.07 31.18
CA HIS A 214 2.73 -0.59 30.42
C HIS A 214 2.69 0.93 30.18
N ALA A 215 3.77 1.62 30.53
CA ALA A 215 3.83 3.08 30.49
C ALA A 215 3.81 3.68 29.07
N SER A 216 4.28 2.95 28.06
CA SER A 216 4.32 3.45 26.67
C SER A 216 2.96 3.53 25.96
N TYR A 217 1.87 3.02 26.55
CA TYR A 217 0.54 3.01 25.92
C TYR A 217 -0.53 3.62 26.84
N PRO A 218 -0.92 4.89 26.64
CA PRO A 218 -1.89 5.58 27.49
C PRO A 218 -3.29 4.96 27.37
N GLY A 219 -3.67 4.09 28.31
CA GLY A 219 -4.96 3.39 28.29
C GLY A 219 -4.91 1.89 28.59
N SER A 220 -3.71 1.30 28.49
CA SER A 220 -3.49 -0.11 28.80
C SER A 220 -3.71 -0.37 30.28
N HIS A 221 -4.55 -1.37 30.61
CA HIS A 221 -4.86 -1.74 31.98
C HIS A 221 -5.04 -3.26 32.10
N PRO A 222 -4.51 -3.90 33.16
CA PRO A 222 -4.54 -5.37 33.32
C PRO A 222 -5.93 -5.95 33.59
N ASP A 223 -6.93 -5.11 33.92
CA ASP A 223 -8.33 -5.52 34.11
C ASP A 223 -9.23 -5.28 32.88
N VAL A 224 -8.61 -5.04 31.73
CA VAL A 224 -9.29 -4.88 30.43
C VAL A 224 -8.95 -6.06 29.54
N ILE A 225 -9.93 -6.53 28.77
CA ILE A 225 -9.75 -7.59 27.77
C ILE A 225 -10.20 -7.05 26.41
N GLU A 226 -9.34 -7.14 25.41
CA GLU A 226 -9.74 -6.92 24.02
C GLU A 226 -10.47 -8.17 23.54
N TYR A 227 -11.67 -8.00 22.96
CA TYR A 227 -12.48 -9.11 22.46
C TYR A 227 -12.75 -8.97 20.96
N MET A 228 -12.42 -10.02 20.21
CA MET A 228 -12.66 -10.11 18.78
C MET A 228 -13.76 -11.10 18.47
N GLN A 229 -14.75 -10.66 17.70
CA GLN A 229 -15.90 -11.46 17.30
C GLN A 229 -16.01 -11.52 15.78
N TRP A 230 -16.17 -12.72 15.23
CA TRP A 230 -16.60 -12.91 13.86
C TRP A 230 -18.11 -12.72 13.75
N ASP A 231 -18.52 -11.74 12.93
CA ASP A 231 -19.90 -11.50 12.56
C ASP A 231 -20.20 -12.14 11.20
N GLU A 232 -21.05 -13.17 11.22
CA GLU A 232 -21.43 -13.91 10.01
C GLU A 232 -22.27 -13.06 9.04
N ALA A 233 -23.10 -12.15 9.56
CA ALA A 233 -24.01 -11.36 8.73
C ALA A 233 -23.24 -10.35 7.87
N THR A 234 -22.26 -9.68 8.49
CA THR A 234 -21.37 -8.76 7.77
C THR A 234 -20.16 -9.47 7.18
N LYS A 235 -19.98 -10.78 7.45
CA LYS A 235 -18.76 -11.59 7.19
C LYS A 235 -17.51 -10.81 7.60
N ASN A 236 -17.45 -10.34 8.85
CA ASN A 236 -16.46 -9.36 9.30
C ASN A 236 -16.06 -9.51 10.77
N PHE A 237 -14.87 -9.03 11.16
CA PHE A 237 -14.51 -8.95 12.57
C PHE A 237 -15.02 -7.66 13.24
N ARG A 238 -15.61 -7.83 14.42
CA ARG A 238 -15.98 -6.77 15.35
C ARG A 238 -15.04 -6.81 16.55
N PHE A 239 -14.68 -5.62 17.05
CA PHE A 239 -13.71 -5.45 18.13
C PHE A 239 -14.37 -4.75 19.31
N HIS A 240 -14.25 -5.36 20.48
CA HIS A 240 -14.90 -4.90 21.71
C HIS A 240 -13.85 -4.74 22.82
N GLU A 241 -14.18 -3.95 23.84
CA GLU A 241 -13.36 -3.80 25.05
C GLU A 241 -14.17 -4.25 26.27
N ILE A 242 -13.72 -5.28 26.99
CA ILE A 242 -14.35 -5.79 28.22
C ILE A 242 -13.63 -5.18 29.42
N ILE A 243 -14.37 -4.50 30.28
CA ILE A 243 -13.86 -3.82 31.46
C ILE A 243 -14.39 -4.56 32.70
N LEU A 244 -13.50 -5.21 33.45
CA LEU A 244 -13.88 -6.08 34.57
C LEU A 244 -14.08 -5.35 35.90
N THR A 245 -13.52 -4.15 36.03
CA THR A 245 -13.62 -3.28 37.21
C THR A 245 -13.59 -1.81 36.78
N ALA A 246 -13.98 -0.89 37.65
CA ALA A 246 -13.91 0.54 37.35
C ALA A 246 -12.45 1.00 37.22
N ILE A 247 -12.15 1.72 36.14
CA ILE A 247 -10.81 2.22 35.82
C ILE A 247 -10.83 3.75 35.87
N PRO A 248 -9.91 4.39 36.62
CA PRO A 248 -9.81 5.84 36.66
C PRO A 248 -9.36 6.41 35.30
N GLN A 249 -9.37 7.74 35.17
CA GLN A 249 -8.85 8.41 33.98
C GLN A 249 -7.37 8.04 33.75
N MET A 250 -7.00 7.72 32.51
CA MET A 250 -5.64 7.34 32.11
C MET A 250 -5.16 8.24 30.97
N GLY A 251 -4.39 9.28 31.30
CA GLY A 251 -3.98 10.30 30.32
C GLY A 251 -5.19 11.03 29.73
N VAL A 252 -5.36 10.95 28.41
CA VAL A 252 -6.50 11.53 27.67
C VAL A 252 -7.73 10.61 27.63
N ILE A 253 -7.62 9.36 28.09
CA ILE A 253 -8.73 8.40 28.09
C ILE A 253 -9.61 8.63 29.33
N PRO A 254 -10.93 8.87 29.17
CA PRO A 254 -11.84 9.13 30.28
C PRO A 254 -11.98 7.92 31.21
N PRO A 255 -12.50 8.10 32.45
CA PRO A 255 -12.84 7.00 33.33
C PRO A 255 -13.75 5.96 32.66
N ARG A 256 -13.54 4.68 32.95
CA ARG A 256 -14.30 3.57 32.37
C ARG A 256 -14.97 2.75 33.47
N SER A 257 -16.27 2.52 33.35
CA SER A 257 -17.03 1.67 34.27
C SER A 257 -16.97 0.20 33.84
N ARG A 258 -17.28 -0.72 34.74
CA ARG A 258 -17.38 -2.16 34.45
C ARG A 258 -18.53 -2.46 33.49
N HIS A 259 -18.20 -2.84 32.25
CA HIS A 259 -19.14 -3.27 31.19
C HIS A 259 -18.34 -3.82 29.99
N ILE A 260 -19.02 -4.19 28.91
CA ILE A 260 -18.39 -4.42 27.60
C ILE A 260 -18.73 -3.25 26.67
N GLU A 261 -17.72 -2.54 26.20
CA GLU A 261 -17.82 -1.50 25.18
C GLU A 261 -17.84 -2.18 23.80
N LYS A 262 -18.97 -2.09 23.09
CA LYS A 262 -19.18 -2.80 21.82
C LYS A 262 -18.67 -1.97 20.65
N ASP A 263 -18.00 -2.61 19.68
CA ASP A 263 -17.40 -1.92 18.52
C ASP A 263 -16.50 -0.75 18.93
N ASP A 264 -15.73 -0.95 20.00
CA ASP A 264 -14.90 0.10 20.60
C ASP A 264 -14.01 0.73 19.51
N GLY A 265 -14.15 2.05 19.35
CA GLY A 265 -13.45 2.78 18.30
C GLY A 265 -11.94 2.76 18.44
N LYS A 266 -11.40 2.58 19.65
CA LYS A 266 -9.95 2.48 19.94
C LYS A 266 -9.42 1.10 19.52
N CYS A 267 -10.18 0.04 19.82
CA CYS A 267 -9.87 -1.32 19.36
C CYS A 267 -9.96 -1.40 17.83
N SER A 268 -11.04 -0.90 17.25
CA SER A 268 -11.17 -0.80 15.79
C SER A 268 -10.04 0.06 15.21
N ALA A 269 -9.63 1.15 15.84
CA ALA A 269 -8.48 1.96 15.41
C ALA A 269 -7.13 1.19 15.44
N CYS A 270 -6.95 0.26 16.39
CA CYS A 270 -5.74 -0.56 16.45
C CYS A 270 -5.77 -1.69 15.41
N HIS A 271 -6.94 -2.26 15.15
CA HIS A 271 -7.11 -3.45 14.31
C HIS A 271 -7.60 -3.18 12.88
N SER A 272 -8.16 -2.00 12.60
CA SER A 272 -8.54 -1.56 11.26
C SER A 272 -7.32 -0.99 10.52
N THR A 273 -7.30 -1.20 9.21
CA THR A 273 -6.11 -1.05 8.39
C THR A 273 -5.76 0.39 8.07
N ARG A 274 -5.19 1.16 9.01
CA ARG A 274 -4.43 2.38 8.67
C ARG A 274 -2.95 2.18 8.97
N ASN A 275 -2.12 2.17 7.94
CA ASN A 275 -0.65 2.13 8.07
C ASN A 275 -0.08 3.51 8.49
N VAL A 276 -0.45 4.03 9.66
CA VAL A 276 0.03 5.34 10.16
C VAL A 276 0.78 5.18 11.48
N LEU A 277 1.98 5.75 11.53
CA LEU A 277 2.77 5.91 12.75
C LEU A 277 1.96 6.79 13.73
N ASN A 278 1.62 6.28 14.91
CA ASN A 278 0.82 7.05 15.87
C ASN A 278 1.59 8.31 16.30
N ARG A 279 1.10 9.48 15.87
CA ARG A 279 1.65 10.80 16.22
C ARG A 279 0.76 11.56 17.20
N THR A 280 -0.29 10.91 17.73
CA THR A 280 -1.26 11.52 18.65
C THR A 280 -1.05 11.04 20.08
N GLY A 281 -1.74 11.66 21.04
CA GLY A 281 -1.75 11.25 22.45
C GLY A 281 -2.66 10.05 22.77
N THR A 282 -3.34 9.48 21.78
CA THR A 282 -4.29 8.36 21.93
C THR A 282 -3.70 7.10 21.30
N PRO A 283 -3.71 5.91 21.94
CA PRO A 283 -3.21 4.68 21.33
C PRO A 283 -4.08 4.23 20.15
N GLY A 284 -3.46 3.90 19.02
CA GLY A 284 -4.12 3.35 17.83
C GLY A 284 -3.74 4.06 16.52
N THR A 285 -4.45 3.72 15.45
CA THR A 285 -4.42 4.40 14.14
C THR A 285 -5.75 5.14 13.94
N ASP A 286 -5.89 6.03 12.95
CA ASP A 286 -7.10 6.86 12.78
C ASP A 286 -8.32 6.11 12.17
N GLY A 287 -8.61 4.88 12.60
CA GLY A 287 -9.66 4.02 12.03
C GLY A 287 -11.10 4.40 12.41
N PHE A 288 -12.08 3.99 11.60
CA PHE A 288 -13.52 4.22 11.84
C PHE A 288 -14.26 2.94 12.32
N PRO A 289 -15.43 3.05 12.98
CA PRO A 289 -16.23 1.92 13.46
C PRO A 289 -16.91 1.10 12.34
N VAL A 290 -17.32 -0.13 12.65
CA VAL A 290 -18.06 -1.05 11.76
C VAL A 290 -19.45 -0.50 11.43
N GLY A 291 -19.91 -0.67 10.17
CA GLY A 291 -21.27 -0.35 9.73
C GLY A 291 -21.43 0.97 8.96
N VAL A 292 -20.39 1.80 8.91
CA VAL A 292 -20.39 3.05 8.14
C VAL A 292 -19.94 2.84 6.69
N ILE A 293 -19.10 1.84 6.41
CA ILE A 293 -18.71 1.41 5.04
C ILE A 293 -18.57 -0.13 4.95
N LYS A 294 -18.67 -0.69 3.73
CA LYS A 294 -18.51 -2.12 3.36
C LYS A 294 -17.08 -2.67 3.59
N THR A 295 -16.42 -2.36 4.70
CA THR A 295 -15.06 -2.84 4.97
C THR A 295 -14.98 -4.13 5.74
N LYS A 296 -14.02 -4.99 5.37
CA LYS A 296 -13.65 -6.20 6.10
C LYS A 296 -12.50 -5.88 7.08
N ASN A 297 -12.84 -5.58 8.33
CA ASN A 297 -11.96 -5.62 9.48
C ASN A 297 -11.25 -6.97 9.61
N LYS A 298 -9.99 -6.93 10.04
CA LYS A 298 -9.18 -8.13 10.33
C LYS A 298 -8.33 -7.91 11.58
N PRO A 299 -7.92 -8.95 12.30
CA PRO A 299 -6.86 -8.79 13.30
C PRO A 299 -5.62 -8.14 12.67
N ASN A 300 -4.96 -7.24 13.40
CA ASN A 300 -3.67 -6.67 12.99
C ASN A 300 -2.48 -7.61 13.26
N TRP A 301 -2.72 -8.91 13.32
CA TRP A 301 -1.72 -9.93 13.56
C TRP A 301 -1.46 -10.69 12.26
N ASP A 302 -0.23 -11.11 12.03
CA ASP A 302 0.15 -11.93 10.89
C ASP A 302 1.14 -12.98 11.40
N PRO A 303 0.96 -14.28 11.06
CA PRO A 303 1.94 -15.31 11.42
C PRO A 303 3.29 -15.13 10.70
N TYR A 304 3.34 -14.30 9.65
CA TYR A 304 4.45 -14.16 8.70
C TYR A 304 4.99 -12.72 8.53
N ASP A 305 4.22 -11.68 8.88
CA ASP A 305 4.62 -10.26 8.77
C ASP A 305 3.77 -9.28 9.62
N SER A 306 4.20 -8.89 10.83
CA SER A 306 3.56 -7.73 11.46
C SER A 306 4.42 -6.88 12.38
N TRP A 307 4.05 -5.59 12.33
CA TRP A 307 4.57 -4.50 13.14
C TRP A 307 4.02 -4.62 14.55
N GLY A 308 4.92 -4.50 15.53
CA GLY A 308 4.57 -4.18 16.90
C GLY A 308 3.92 -5.25 17.76
N GLY A 309 3.21 -6.22 17.19
CA GLY A 309 2.58 -7.27 17.97
C GLY A 309 2.80 -8.67 17.45
N MET A 310 3.88 -9.27 17.90
CA MET A 310 4.39 -10.52 17.41
C MET A 310 3.87 -11.66 18.28
N LEU A 311 3.05 -12.51 17.68
CA LEU A 311 3.05 -13.93 18.02
C LEU A 311 4.50 -14.41 17.83
N PRO A 312 5.17 -14.97 18.85
CA PRO A 312 6.43 -15.63 18.67
C PRO A 312 6.21 -16.72 17.62
N PHE A 313 6.77 -16.44 16.44
CA PHE A 313 7.21 -17.39 15.45
C PHE A 313 6.18 -18.20 14.65
N ASN A 314 6.69 -18.57 13.48
CA ASN A 314 6.69 -19.88 12.85
C ASN A 314 7.06 -21.08 13.80
N ARG A 315 6.80 -21.00 15.10
CA ARG A 315 7.13 -22.00 16.12
C ARG A 315 5.99 -22.14 17.10
N ASP A 316 4.92 -22.69 16.56
CA ASP A 316 4.20 -23.72 17.28
C ASP A 316 5.05 -24.98 17.51
N ARG A 317 6.38 -24.84 17.63
CA ARG A 317 7.37 -25.88 17.83
C ARG A 317 8.48 -25.36 18.73
N LEU A 318 8.61 -25.92 19.93
CA LEU A 318 9.71 -25.62 20.84
C LEU A 318 10.86 -26.58 20.55
N TYR A 319 12.03 -26.05 20.14
CA TYR A 319 13.19 -26.88 19.80
C TYR A 319 14.15 -26.97 20.98
N GLN A 320 14.70 -28.16 21.18
CA GLN A 320 15.66 -28.44 22.24
C GLN A 320 16.81 -27.43 22.21
N GLY A 321 17.04 -26.78 23.34
CA GLY A 321 18.18 -25.89 23.52
C GLY A 321 18.05 -24.47 22.95
N SER A 322 16.89 -24.11 22.43
CA SER A 322 16.64 -22.73 21.96
C SER A 322 16.22 -21.79 23.09
N VAL A 323 16.48 -20.49 22.90
CA VAL A 323 16.09 -19.43 23.83
C VAL A 323 14.57 -19.42 24.10
N ASP A 324 13.75 -19.81 23.12
CA ASP A 324 12.28 -19.88 23.24
C ASP A 324 11.81 -21.00 24.17
N THR A 325 12.49 -22.14 24.14
CA THR A 325 12.20 -23.27 25.05
C THR A 325 12.49 -22.87 26.49
N ALA A 326 13.57 -22.12 26.71
CA ALA A 326 13.90 -21.52 28.02
C ALA A 326 12.79 -20.56 28.48
N ALA A 327 12.31 -19.71 27.58
CA ALA A 327 11.26 -18.73 27.83
C ALA A 327 9.95 -19.42 28.20
N PHE A 328 9.52 -20.40 27.40
CA PHE A 328 8.30 -21.15 27.62
C PHE A 328 8.32 -21.84 28.99
N ARG A 329 9.46 -22.44 29.38
CA ARG A 329 9.64 -23.04 30.71
C ARG A 329 9.47 -22.02 31.83
N LYS A 330 10.08 -20.84 31.72
CA LYS A 330 9.96 -19.81 32.76
C LYS A 330 8.53 -19.27 32.85
N LEU A 331 7.91 -18.96 31.71
CA LEU A 331 6.57 -18.37 31.65
C LEU A 331 5.48 -19.30 32.21
N PHE A 332 5.55 -20.60 31.92
CA PHE A 332 4.56 -21.58 32.39
C PHE A 332 4.94 -22.30 33.68
N ASN A 333 6.04 -21.90 34.35
CA ASN A 333 6.38 -22.36 35.69
C ASN A 333 5.71 -21.45 36.75
N PRO A 334 4.77 -21.97 37.57
CA PRO A 334 4.10 -21.18 38.59
C PRO A 334 5.06 -20.53 39.61
N TRP A 335 6.22 -21.15 39.89
CA TRP A 335 7.21 -20.61 40.84
C TRP A 335 7.87 -19.32 40.35
N THR A 336 7.92 -19.10 39.04
CA THR A 336 8.35 -17.82 38.45
C THR A 336 7.51 -16.66 38.96
N TRP A 337 6.21 -16.88 39.09
CA TRP A 337 5.22 -15.85 39.39
C TRP A 337 4.79 -15.83 40.86
N ARG A 338 5.55 -16.50 41.75
CA ARG A 338 5.21 -16.62 43.17
C ARG A 338 4.97 -15.26 43.84
N THR A 339 5.76 -14.25 43.47
CA THR A 339 5.65 -12.87 43.99
C THR A 339 4.68 -11.98 43.20
N GLN A 340 4.10 -12.48 42.11
CA GLN A 340 3.15 -11.77 41.24
C GLN A 340 1.85 -12.58 41.13
N PRO A 341 1.00 -12.58 42.17
CA PRO A 341 -0.15 -13.48 42.26
C PRO A 341 -1.18 -13.30 41.12
N ALA A 342 -1.33 -12.10 40.57
CA ALA A 342 -2.25 -11.86 39.44
C ALA A 342 -1.81 -12.61 38.16
N VAL A 343 -0.52 -12.53 37.81
CA VAL A 343 0.05 -13.24 36.65
C VAL A 343 0.06 -14.75 36.91
N ARG A 344 0.40 -15.17 38.13
CA ARG A 344 0.37 -16.57 38.54
C ARG A 344 -1.02 -17.18 38.40
N GLN A 345 -2.05 -16.54 38.97
CA GLN A 345 -3.44 -17.01 38.92
C GLN A 345 -3.97 -17.08 37.48
N LEU A 346 -3.54 -16.15 36.62
CA LEU A 346 -3.81 -16.18 35.18
C LEU A 346 -3.20 -17.42 34.51
N VAL A 347 -1.88 -17.63 34.67
CA VAL A 347 -1.18 -18.80 34.09
C VAL A 347 -1.74 -20.12 34.62
N GLU A 348 -2.17 -20.17 35.87
CA GLU A 348 -2.84 -21.34 36.48
C GLU A 348 -4.17 -21.71 35.78
N GLN A 349 -4.83 -20.76 35.10
CA GLN A 349 -6.06 -21.07 34.35
C GLN A 349 -5.76 -21.66 32.95
N LEU A 350 -4.50 -21.65 32.52
CA LEU A 350 -4.11 -22.01 31.16
C LEU A 350 -3.48 -23.41 31.11
N ARG A 351 -3.72 -24.10 30.01
CA ARG A 351 -3.11 -25.41 29.73
C ARG A 351 -1.81 -25.26 28.93
N LEU A 352 -0.86 -26.17 29.18
CA LEU A 352 0.35 -26.28 28.35
C LEU A 352 0.02 -26.77 26.93
N GLN A 353 -0.95 -27.70 26.83
CA GLN A 353 -1.45 -28.33 25.61
C GLN A 353 -2.94 -28.71 25.77
N PRO A 354 -3.69 -28.88 24.67
CA PRO A 354 -5.07 -29.35 24.73
C PRO A 354 -5.22 -30.72 25.40
N PRO A 355 -6.12 -30.87 26.38
CA PRO A 355 -6.35 -32.14 27.04
C PRO A 355 -6.90 -33.19 26.07
N GLY A 356 -6.39 -34.42 26.14
CA GLY A 356 -6.87 -35.55 25.33
C GLY A 356 -6.46 -35.53 23.85
N ARG A 357 -5.83 -34.45 23.36
CA ARG A 357 -5.37 -34.36 21.95
C ARG A 357 -4.13 -35.20 21.67
N LEU A 358 -3.27 -35.39 22.67
CA LEU A 358 -2.03 -36.15 22.55
C LEU A 358 -2.07 -37.40 23.45
N PRO A 359 -1.77 -38.59 22.93
CA PRO A 359 -1.66 -39.79 23.76
C PRO A 359 -0.45 -39.71 24.70
N ALA A 360 -0.49 -40.44 25.81
CA ALA A 360 0.63 -40.58 26.72
C ALA A 360 1.89 -41.08 25.97
N GLY A 361 3.03 -40.45 26.22
CA GLY A 361 4.29 -40.77 25.53
C GLY A 361 4.47 -40.15 24.14
N SER A 362 3.52 -39.33 23.67
CA SER A 362 3.68 -38.56 22.43
C SER A 362 4.98 -37.73 22.44
N PRO A 363 5.73 -37.65 21.32
CA PRO A 363 6.92 -36.82 21.21
C PRO A 363 6.61 -35.32 21.26
N HIS A 364 5.34 -34.93 21.31
CA HIS A 364 4.90 -33.54 21.44
C HIS A 364 4.19 -33.25 22.78
N LEU A 365 4.12 -34.22 23.69
CA LEU A 365 3.51 -34.02 24.99
C LEU A 365 4.38 -33.10 25.86
N ILE A 366 3.73 -32.16 26.55
CA ILE A 366 4.34 -31.27 27.55
C ILE A 366 3.64 -31.50 28.88
N THR A 367 4.40 -31.70 29.95
CA THR A 367 3.90 -31.86 31.33
C THR A 367 4.64 -30.94 32.29
N ARG A 368 4.24 -30.86 33.58
CA ARG A 368 4.97 -30.14 34.65
C ARG A 368 5.47 -31.11 35.71
N TYR A 369 6.73 -30.99 36.10
CA TYR A 369 7.30 -31.77 37.20
C TYR A 369 6.57 -31.52 38.53
N ARG A 370 6.56 -32.54 39.39
CA ARG A 370 6.00 -32.49 40.75
C ARG A 370 7.05 -32.86 41.79
N GLY A 371 7.10 -32.07 42.86
CA GLY A 371 7.96 -32.28 44.02
C GLY A 371 9.45 -31.97 43.78
N GLY A 372 10.19 -31.82 44.88
CA GLY A 372 11.62 -31.51 44.88
C GLY A 372 11.97 -30.16 44.24
N PRO A 373 13.26 -29.92 43.92
CA PRO A 373 13.73 -28.64 43.40
C PRO A 373 13.11 -28.16 42.08
N ASN A 374 12.43 -29.03 41.34
CA ASN A 374 11.96 -28.78 39.97
C ASN A 374 10.45 -28.71 39.83
N ASP A 375 9.73 -28.84 40.94
CA ASP A 375 8.29 -28.76 40.99
C ASP A 375 7.76 -27.56 40.19
N GLY A 376 6.72 -27.77 39.38
CA GLY A 376 6.15 -26.76 38.49
C GLY A 376 6.90 -26.47 37.19
N THR A 377 8.12 -27.00 36.98
CA THR A 377 8.89 -26.76 35.74
C THR A 377 8.32 -27.57 34.57
N PRO A 378 8.06 -26.96 33.39
CA PRO A 378 7.63 -27.70 32.21
C PRO A 378 8.68 -28.69 31.70
N ARG A 379 8.25 -29.92 31.46
CA ARG A 379 8.99 -31.05 30.90
C ARG A 379 8.57 -31.28 29.44
N PHE A 380 9.57 -31.40 28.57
CA PHE A 380 9.40 -31.79 27.17
C PHE A 380 9.80 -33.25 26.98
N SER A 381 9.26 -33.86 25.93
CA SER A 381 9.55 -35.26 25.54
C SER A 381 11.03 -35.53 25.27
N PHE A 382 11.80 -34.51 24.89
CA PHE A 382 13.22 -34.60 24.57
C PHE A 382 14.18 -34.40 25.75
N ASP A 383 13.65 -34.21 26.96
CA ASP A 383 14.47 -34.03 28.17
C ASP A 383 14.95 -35.38 28.72
N THR A 384 16.22 -35.69 28.43
CA THR A 384 16.84 -36.98 28.80
C THR A 384 17.51 -36.97 30.17
N SER A 385 17.74 -35.81 30.80
CA SER A 385 18.40 -35.69 32.11
C SER A 385 17.84 -34.54 32.94
N PRO A 386 16.70 -34.73 33.63
CA PRO A 386 16.16 -33.72 34.53
C PRO A 386 16.96 -33.61 35.84
N PRO A 387 17.09 -32.39 36.40
CA PRO A 387 16.53 -31.15 35.88
C PRO A 387 17.33 -30.46 34.79
N VAL A 388 16.60 -29.84 33.87
CA VAL A 388 17.18 -28.89 32.92
C VAL A 388 17.24 -27.51 33.58
N THR A 389 18.29 -27.29 34.38
CA THR A 389 18.56 -26.00 35.04
C THR A 389 19.26 -25.00 34.10
N THR A 390 19.72 -25.46 32.94
CA THR A 390 20.40 -24.70 31.90
C THR A 390 20.03 -25.35 30.57
N GLU A 391 19.51 -24.59 29.62
CA GLU A 391 19.16 -25.16 28.30
C GLU A 391 20.44 -25.61 27.56
N PRO A 392 20.46 -26.81 26.97
CA PRO A 392 21.59 -27.24 26.14
C PRO A 392 21.71 -26.36 24.89
N ALA A 393 22.83 -26.41 24.18
CA ALA A 393 22.91 -25.76 22.86
C ALA A 393 22.01 -26.53 21.85
N PRO A 394 21.39 -25.84 20.87
CA PRO A 394 20.64 -26.52 19.83
C PRO A 394 21.53 -27.52 19.07
N SER A 395 21.03 -28.74 18.82
CA SER A 395 21.71 -29.78 18.01
C SER A 395 20.84 -30.30 16.85
N GLY A 396 21.45 -30.61 15.68
CA GLY A 396 20.73 -31.11 14.50
C GLY A 396 21.34 -32.34 13.82
N SER A 397 20.60 -33.01 12.93
CA SER A 397 20.87 -34.40 12.50
C SER A 397 21.41 -34.60 11.08
N SER A 398 21.35 -33.60 10.20
CA SER A 398 21.82 -33.72 8.79
C SER A 398 22.48 -32.44 8.30
N THR A 399 23.44 -32.49 7.38
CA THR A 399 24.10 -31.29 6.81
C THR A 399 23.81 -31.19 5.31
N ILE A 400 23.33 -30.03 4.84
CA ILE A 400 23.09 -29.74 3.42
C ILE A 400 24.00 -28.59 2.96
N ALA A 401 24.46 -28.59 1.70
CA ALA A 401 25.20 -27.47 1.12
C ALA A 401 24.25 -26.56 0.33
N THR A 402 24.17 -25.27 0.66
CA THR A 402 23.28 -24.31 -0.03
C THR A 402 24.08 -23.10 -0.52
N ALA A 403 23.94 -22.72 -1.79
CA ALA A 403 24.54 -21.52 -2.34
C ALA A 403 23.61 -20.33 -2.08
N TYR A 404 24.08 -19.28 -1.41
CA TYR A 404 23.21 -18.15 -1.01
C TYR A 404 23.89 -16.79 -1.14
N ALA A 405 23.33 -15.90 -1.98
CA ALA A 405 23.71 -14.49 -2.09
C ALA A 405 22.45 -13.60 -2.17
N PHE A 406 22.52 -12.37 -1.65
CA PHE A 406 21.41 -11.39 -1.66
C PHE A 406 21.59 -10.28 -2.71
N ASN A 407 22.42 -10.50 -3.71
CA ASN A 407 22.76 -9.48 -4.71
C ASN A 407 21.78 -9.44 -5.88
N GLY A 408 20.56 -9.97 -5.74
CA GLY A 408 19.57 -9.98 -6.81
C GLY A 408 19.97 -10.78 -8.05
N LEU A 409 21.03 -11.60 -7.98
CA LEU A 409 21.54 -12.41 -9.08
C LEU A 409 21.52 -13.91 -8.70
N PRO A 410 20.84 -14.78 -9.48
CA PRO A 410 20.78 -16.21 -9.22
C PRO A 410 22.17 -16.87 -9.13
N GLY A 411 22.38 -17.76 -8.16
CA GLY A 411 23.51 -18.71 -8.16
C GLY A 411 24.89 -18.18 -7.80
N SER A 412 25.02 -16.95 -7.29
CA SER A 412 26.34 -16.30 -7.09
C SER A 412 26.94 -16.42 -5.68
N GLY A 413 26.27 -17.08 -4.73
CA GLY A 413 26.79 -17.28 -3.37
C GLY A 413 27.63 -18.55 -3.21
N ALA A 414 28.61 -18.54 -2.29
CA ALA A 414 29.36 -19.74 -1.94
C ALA A 414 28.44 -20.82 -1.32
N LEU A 415 28.66 -22.09 -1.68
CA LEU A 415 28.00 -23.24 -1.05
C LEU A 415 28.38 -23.29 0.44
N THR A 416 27.40 -23.15 1.32
CA THR A 416 27.58 -23.21 2.78
C THR A 416 26.82 -24.39 3.36
N ASN A 417 27.49 -25.10 4.27
CA ASN A 417 26.91 -26.25 4.96
C ASN A 417 25.96 -25.77 6.08
N VAL A 418 24.71 -26.24 6.03
CA VAL A 418 23.63 -25.93 6.98
C VAL A 418 23.17 -27.23 7.63
N THR A 419 23.04 -27.24 8.96
CA THR A 419 22.51 -28.41 9.67
C THR A 419 20.98 -28.38 9.61
N ARG A 420 20.31 -29.39 9.04
CA ARG A 420 18.85 -29.52 9.01
C ARG A 420 18.39 -30.53 10.07
N GLY A 421 17.24 -30.24 10.68
CA GLY A 421 16.61 -31.09 11.69
C GLY A 421 17.12 -30.82 13.09
N GLY A 422 16.30 -31.14 14.09
CA GLY A 422 16.55 -30.97 15.52
C GLY A 422 15.34 -31.47 16.30
N THR A 423 15.53 -31.91 17.55
CA THR A 423 14.42 -32.42 18.37
C THR A 423 13.50 -31.28 18.78
N SER A 424 12.19 -31.43 18.57
CA SER A 424 11.20 -30.38 18.85
C SER A 424 9.86 -30.93 19.34
N VAL A 425 9.11 -30.11 20.07
CA VAL A 425 7.73 -30.37 20.48
C VAL A 425 6.77 -29.40 19.81
N THR A 426 5.71 -29.88 19.16
CA THR A 426 4.68 -29.04 18.55
C THR A 426 3.62 -28.60 19.57
N LEU A 427 3.23 -27.33 19.54
CA LEU A 427 2.17 -26.69 20.32
C LEU A 427 0.87 -26.73 19.51
N PHE A 428 -0.14 -27.46 19.98
CA PHE A 428 -1.36 -27.66 19.21
C PHE A 428 -2.50 -26.71 19.60
N HIS A 429 -3.30 -26.28 18.62
CA HIS A 429 -4.58 -25.62 18.88
C HIS A 429 -5.61 -26.63 19.38
N ASP A 430 -6.69 -26.22 20.05
CA ASP A 430 -7.85 -27.05 20.35
C ASP A 430 -8.93 -26.87 19.28
N SER A 431 -8.57 -27.09 18.00
CA SER A 431 -9.52 -27.03 16.87
C SER A 431 -9.75 -28.43 16.28
N PRO A 432 -10.85 -28.64 15.53
CA PRO A 432 -11.09 -29.90 14.83
C PRO A 432 -10.20 -30.10 13.59
N ILE A 433 -9.44 -29.08 13.16
CA ILE A 433 -8.49 -29.20 12.04
C ILE A 433 -7.29 -30.04 12.50
N SER A 434 -7.03 -31.13 11.80
CA SER A 434 -5.90 -32.03 12.06
C SER A 434 -4.70 -31.62 11.21
N GLY A 435 -3.70 -31.00 11.84
CA GLY A 435 -2.43 -30.61 11.22
C GLY A 435 -1.33 -30.45 12.26
N ASP A 436 -0.07 -30.49 11.82
CA ASP A 436 1.13 -30.31 12.64
C ASP A 436 1.79 -28.93 12.45
N GLU A 437 1.05 -27.99 11.85
CA GLU A 437 1.39 -26.56 11.64
C GLU A 437 1.38 -25.79 12.96
N GLY A 438 0.56 -26.27 13.91
CA GLY A 438 0.48 -25.85 15.29
C GLY A 438 -0.35 -24.58 15.54
N ARG A 439 -0.48 -24.15 16.81
CA ARG A 439 -1.56 -23.25 17.27
C ARG A 439 -1.65 -21.85 16.65
N GLY A 440 -0.54 -21.17 16.37
CA GLY A 440 -0.47 -19.85 15.77
C GLY A 440 -0.90 -19.87 14.31
N VAL A 441 -0.29 -20.71 13.49
CA VAL A 441 -0.67 -20.85 12.06
C VAL A 441 -2.11 -21.32 11.94
N GLN A 442 -2.47 -22.32 12.74
CA GLN A 442 -3.82 -22.87 12.78
C GLN A 442 -4.89 -21.85 13.21
N LEU A 443 -4.56 -20.88 14.07
CA LEU A 443 -5.48 -19.78 14.40
C LEU A 443 -5.84 -18.97 13.14
N PHE A 444 -4.86 -18.65 12.30
CA PHE A 444 -5.09 -17.87 11.09
C PHE A 444 -5.85 -18.65 10.02
N ASP A 445 -5.60 -19.95 9.89
CA ASP A 445 -6.41 -20.82 9.02
C ASP A 445 -7.88 -20.86 9.43
N LEU A 446 -8.18 -20.59 10.70
CA LEU A 446 -9.53 -20.59 11.26
C LEU A 446 -10.19 -19.21 11.26
N LEU A 447 -9.48 -18.12 10.97
CA LEU A 447 -10.09 -16.79 10.96
C LEU A 447 -11.17 -16.72 9.87
N GLY A 448 -12.42 -16.51 10.27
CA GLY A 448 -13.62 -16.60 9.43
C GLY A 448 -14.52 -17.82 9.71
N GLY A 449 -14.04 -18.79 10.49
CA GLY A 449 -14.76 -20.03 10.84
C GLY A 449 -14.03 -21.30 10.43
N LEU A 450 -14.66 -22.47 10.68
CA LEU A 450 -14.14 -23.80 10.32
C LEU A 450 -13.89 -24.00 8.82
N ASP A 451 -14.41 -23.11 7.98
CA ASP A 451 -14.25 -23.11 6.53
C ASP A 451 -12.99 -22.36 6.06
N GLY A 452 -12.31 -21.60 6.92
CA GLY A 452 -10.99 -21.01 6.64
C GLY A 452 -10.91 -20.19 5.35
N SER A 453 -12.03 -19.55 4.97
CA SER A 453 -12.19 -18.96 3.64
C SER A 453 -12.09 -17.43 3.61
N LEU A 454 -11.73 -16.80 4.74
CA LEU A 454 -11.69 -15.33 4.86
C LEU A 454 -10.79 -14.69 3.81
N ASN A 455 -9.60 -15.25 3.55
CA ASN A 455 -8.69 -14.67 2.58
C ASN A 455 -9.25 -14.75 1.16
N GLN A 456 -9.90 -15.86 0.82
CA GLN A 456 -10.51 -16.15 -0.47
C GLN A 456 -11.71 -15.24 -0.71
N ARG A 457 -12.57 -15.07 0.30
CA ARG A 457 -13.69 -14.13 0.29
C ARG A 457 -13.21 -12.70 0.08
N ARG A 458 -12.14 -12.30 0.77
CA ARG A 458 -11.53 -10.97 0.62
C ARG A 458 -10.98 -10.76 -0.79
N ILE A 459 -10.24 -11.73 -1.34
CA ILE A 459 -9.71 -11.65 -2.71
C ILE A 459 -10.87 -11.56 -3.71
N ALA A 460 -11.94 -12.34 -3.53
CA ALA A 460 -13.13 -12.26 -4.39
C ALA A 460 -13.85 -10.90 -4.29
N ASP A 461 -14.02 -10.37 -3.07
CA ASP A 461 -14.60 -9.03 -2.84
C ASP A 461 -13.72 -7.92 -3.43
N GLU A 462 -12.39 -8.02 -3.28
CA GLU A 462 -11.42 -7.14 -3.93
C GLU A 462 -11.63 -7.16 -5.44
N LEU A 463 -11.59 -8.34 -6.07
CA LEU A 463 -11.81 -8.50 -7.51
C LEU A 463 -13.20 -8.01 -7.97
N ALA A 464 -14.21 -8.14 -7.12
CA ALA A 464 -15.57 -7.64 -7.39
C ALA A 464 -15.71 -6.13 -7.30
N SER A 465 -14.91 -5.50 -6.43
CA SER A 465 -14.85 -4.04 -6.27
C SER A 465 -13.96 -3.38 -7.33
N HIS A 466 -12.94 -4.09 -7.82
CA HIS A 466 -12.05 -3.65 -8.88
C HIS A 466 -12.69 -3.81 -10.28
N ARG A 467 -13.79 -3.09 -10.53
CA ARG A 467 -14.52 -3.15 -11.82
C ARG A 467 -13.98 -2.20 -12.91
N TRP A 468 -13.04 -1.31 -12.58
CA TRP A 468 -12.58 -0.23 -13.46
C TRP A 468 -11.10 -0.36 -13.85
N ALA A 469 -10.71 -1.54 -14.31
CA ALA A 469 -9.31 -1.92 -14.40
C ALA A 469 -8.69 -1.67 -15.78
N THR A 470 -8.70 -0.42 -16.29
CA THR A 470 -7.70 0.25 -17.17
C THR A 470 -8.32 1.33 -18.06
N GLY A 471 -7.71 2.51 -18.11
CA GLY A 471 -7.90 3.42 -19.25
C GLY A 471 -9.33 3.94 -19.43
N SER A 472 -9.66 4.29 -20.68
CA SER A 472 -10.98 4.70 -21.14
C SER A 472 -12.01 3.57 -21.26
N VAL A 473 -11.69 2.39 -20.72
CA VAL A 473 -12.35 1.14 -21.09
C VAL A 473 -12.69 0.33 -19.85
N TYR A 474 -13.95 -0.12 -19.78
CA TYR A 474 -14.41 -0.97 -18.69
C TYR A 474 -13.78 -2.36 -18.81
N ILE A 475 -12.95 -2.72 -17.83
CA ILE A 475 -12.36 -4.06 -17.74
C ILE A 475 -12.77 -4.67 -16.42
N ASP A 476 -13.48 -5.78 -16.54
CA ASP A 476 -13.85 -6.62 -15.41
C ASP A 476 -12.78 -7.72 -15.24
N PRO A 477 -12.01 -7.75 -14.13
CA PRO A 477 -10.99 -8.75 -13.92
C PRO A 477 -11.56 -10.12 -13.51
N ARG A 478 -12.85 -10.21 -13.15
CA ARG A 478 -13.46 -11.45 -12.61
C ARG A 478 -13.41 -12.63 -13.60
N PRO A 479 -13.72 -12.48 -14.92
CA PRO A 479 -13.56 -13.57 -15.88
C PRO A 479 -12.13 -14.09 -15.97
N VAL A 480 -11.14 -13.20 -15.94
CA VAL A 480 -9.72 -13.55 -15.98
C VAL A 480 -9.33 -14.30 -14.71
N ALA A 481 -9.71 -13.78 -13.54
CA ALA A 481 -9.43 -14.42 -12.25
C ALA A 481 -10.09 -15.81 -12.12
N LEU A 482 -11.35 -15.96 -12.55
CA LEU A 482 -12.05 -17.24 -12.53
C LEU A 482 -11.44 -18.23 -13.54
N ALA A 483 -11.03 -17.77 -14.72
CA ALA A 483 -10.33 -18.61 -15.70
C ALA A 483 -8.98 -19.13 -15.17
N ILE A 484 -8.23 -18.29 -14.45
CA ILE A 484 -7.00 -18.70 -13.75
C ILE A 484 -7.33 -19.72 -12.66
N THR A 485 -8.33 -19.44 -11.82
CA THR A 485 -8.76 -20.32 -10.71
C THR A 485 -9.17 -21.71 -11.20
N LYS A 486 -9.93 -21.78 -12.30
CA LYS A 486 -10.39 -23.03 -12.93
C LYS A 486 -9.31 -23.77 -13.72
N GLY A 487 -8.08 -23.24 -13.79
CA GLY A 487 -7.00 -23.83 -14.58
C GLY A 487 -7.23 -23.75 -16.09
N CYS A 488 -8.08 -22.83 -16.56
CA CYS A 488 -8.31 -22.61 -17.99
C CYS A 488 -7.07 -21.99 -18.68
N LEU A 489 -6.18 -21.34 -17.92
CA LEU A 489 -4.95 -20.71 -18.40
C LEU A 489 -3.71 -21.41 -17.86
N THR A 490 -2.68 -21.59 -18.69
CA THR A 490 -1.40 -22.21 -18.31
C THR A 490 -0.21 -21.46 -18.92
N ILE A 491 0.95 -21.53 -18.26
CA ILE A 491 2.20 -20.92 -18.76
C ILE A 491 2.89 -21.91 -19.71
N ASN A 492 3.13 -21.50 -20.95
CA ASN A 492 4.00 -22.20 -21.88
C ASN A 492 5.42 -21.65 -21.77
N THR A 493 6.25 -22.36 -21.01
CA THR A 493 7.60 -21.91 -20.65
C THR A 493 8.56 -21.93 -21.83
N SER A 494 8.37 -22.86 -22.77
CA SER A 494 9.19 -22.98 -23.99
C SER A 494 8.97 -21.81 -24.95
N LEU A 495 7.74 -21.29 -25.02
CA LEU A 495 7.39 -20.17 -25.90
C LEU A 495 7.42 -18.82 -25.18
N ASN A 496 7.59 -18.80 -23.84
CA ASN A 496 7.46 -17.60 -23.01
C ASN A 496 6.09 -16.92 -23.21
N THR A 497 5.02 -17.73 -23.26
CA THR A 497 3.64 -17.26 -23.50
C THR A 497 2.64 -17.86 -22.49
N VAL A 498 1.40 -17.35 -22.50
CA VAL A 498 0.26 -17.98 -21.82
C VAL A 498 -0.64 -18.62 -22.87
N GLN A 499 -1.16 -19.81 -22.58
CA GLN A 499 -2.09 -20.55 -23.43
C GLN A 499 -3.35 -20.92 -22.65
N SER A 500 -4.43 -21.23 -23.37
CA SER A 500 -5.71 -21.65 -22.77
C SER A 500 -6.10 -23.09 -23.12
N SER A 501 -6.93 -23.68 -22.27
CA SER A 501 -7.69 -24.89 -22.53
C SER A 501 -9.19 -24.61 -22.29
N PRO A 502 -10.06 -24.64 -23.32
CA PRO A 502 -9.75 -24.92 -24.73
C PRO A 502 -8.88 -23.83 -25.38
N THR A 503 -8.22 -24.17 -26.48
CA THR A 503 -7.39 -23.22 -27.24
C THR A 503 -8.24 -22.08 -27.78
N GLY A 504 -7.66 -20.87 -27.85
CA GLY A 504 -8.37 -19.68 -28.36
C GLY A 504 -8.08 -18.38 -27.62
N LEU A 505 -7.22 -18.37 -26.60
CA LEU A 505 -6.79 -17.12 -25.95
C LEU A 505 -6.13 -16.15 -26.94
N ALA A 506 -6.70 -14.95 -27.07
CA ALA A 506 -6.19 -13.83 -27.84
C ALA A 506 -5.66 -12.76 -26.88
N VAL A 507 -4.39 -12.90 -26.47
CA VAL A 507 -3.73 -12.00 -25.52
C VAL A 507 -2.69 -11.13 -26.21
N ASP A 508 -2.76 -9.81 -26.00
CA ASP A 508 -1.66 -8.90 -26.36
C ASP A 508 -0.49 -9.09 -25.39
N GLN A 509 0.41 -10.00 -25.73
CA GLN A 509 1.58 -10.28 -24.89
C GLN A 509 2.53 -9.09 -24.77
N ALA A 510 2.58 -8.20 -25.77
CA ALA A 510 3.44 -7.03 -25.75
C ALA A 510 2.95 -6.02 -24.71
N PHE A 511 1.62 -5.84 -24.59
CA PHE A 511 1.02 -5.04 -23.52
C PHE A 511 1.46 -5.54 -22.14
N PHE A 512 1.18 -6.81 -21.81
CA PHE A 512 1.47 -7.35 -20.47
C PHE A 512 2.96 -7.41 -20.17
N THR A 513 3.80 -7.82 -21.14
CA THR A 513 5.26 -7.87 -20.98
C THR A 513 5.83 -6.48 -20.70
N SER A 514 5.42 -5.48 -21.48
CA SER A 514 5.97 -4.12 -21.34
C SER A 514 5.55 -3.44 -20.04
N ARG A 515 4.32 -3.69 -19.56
CA ARG A 515 3.77 -3.17 -18.29
C ARG A 515 4.32 -3.90 -17.06
N ASN A 516 4.64 -5.18 -17.18
CA ASN A 516 5.35 -5.90 -16.12
C ASN A 516 6.86 -5.59 -16.10
N GLY A 517 7.42 -5.09 -17.21
CA GLY A 517 8.86 -4.95 -17.41
C GLY A 517 9.57 -6.30 -17.61
N MET A 518 8.81 -7.40 -17.66
CA MET A 518 9.29 -8.78 -17.72
C MET A 518 8.29 -9.63 -18.52
N GLY A 519 8.81 -10.56 -19.32
CA GLY A 519 7.98 -11.62 -19.91
C GLY A 519 7.54 -12.65 -18.87
N ILE A 520 6.58 -13.51 -19.20
CA ILE A 520 5.95 -14.45 -18.26
C ILE A 520 6.97 -15.37 -17.55
N ASN A 521 8.03 -15.83 -18.22
CA ASN A 521 9.06 -16.67 -17.61
C ASN A 521 9.90 -15.91 -16.57
N ALA A 522 10.34 -14.69 -16.90
CA ALA A 522 11.11 -13.86 -15.97
C ALA A 522 10.25 -13.44 -14.77
N LEU A 523 8.97 -13.13 -15.01
CA LEU A 523 8.00 -12.87 -13.94
C LEU A 523 7.79 -14.10 -13.06
N ARG A 524 7.74 -15.31 -13.65
CA ARG A 524 7.65 -16.57 -12.90
C ARG A 524 8.86 -16.77 -11.98
N ASP A 525 10.06 -16.51 -12.49
CA ASP A 525 11.29 -16.66 -11.72
C ASP A 525 11.38 -15.61 -10.59
N ASP A 526 10.91 -14.38 -10.83
CA ASP A 526 10.71 -13.36 -9.77
C ASP A 526 9.65 -13.80 -8.74
N THR A 527 8.51 -14.36 -9.17
CA THR A 527 7.49 -14.91 -8.26
C THR A 527 8.07 -16.02 -7.38
N LEU A 528 8.87 -16.92 -7.97
CA LEU A 528 9.52 -18.01 -7.25
C LEU A 528 10.50 -17.45 -6.21
N ALA A 529 11.35 -16.49 -6.60
CA ALA A 529 12.30 -15.86 -5.70
C ALA A 529 11.62 -15.15 -4.54
N ARG A 530 10.52 -14.42 -4.80
CA ARG A 530 9.69 -13.76 -3.78
C ARG A 530 9.05 -14.76 -2.83
N THR A 531 8.54 -15.88 -3.35
CA THR A 531 7.99 -16.97 -2.54
C THR A 531 9.05 -17.58 -1.63
N GLN A 532 10.28 -17.78 -2.13
CA GLN A 532 11.41 -18.34 -1.37
C GLN A 532 12.05 -17.36 -0.38
N SER A 533 11.65 -16.09 -0.36
CA SER A 533 12.26 -15.04 0.50
C SER A 533 11.77 -15.03 1.95
N ILE A 534 10.76 -15.83 2.27
CA ILE A 534 10.01 -15.79 3.53
C ILE A 534 10.78 -16.26 4.75
N PRO A 535 11.57 -17.36 4.71
CA PRO A 535 12.40 -17.75 5.85
C PRO A 535 13.36 -16.64 6.25
N ARG A 536 13.80 -15.86 5.26
CA ARG A 536 14.70 -14.71 5.44
C ARG A 536 14.00 -13.55 6.17
N ARG A 537 12.76 -13.22 5.79
CA ARG A 537 11.96 -12.20 6.47
C ARG A 537 11.64 -12.64 7.91
N LYS A 538 11.19 -13.88 8.10
CA LYS A 538 10.92 -14.47 9.42
C LYS A 538 12.12 -14.33 10.38
N ALA A 539 13.33 -14.59 9.91
CA ALA A 539 14.56 -14.42 10.69
C ALA A 539 14.83 -12.96 11.14
N ASP A 540 14.57 -11.99 10.25
CA ASP A 540 14.81 -10.57 10.54
C ASP A 540 13.76 -9.97 11.47
N ILE A 541 12.49 -10.38 11.35
CA ILE A 541 11.46 -9.96 12.30
C ILE A 541 11.74 -10.61 13.67
N GLU A 542 12.24 -11.84 13.69
CA GLU A 542 12.61 -12.52 14.94
C GLU A 542 13.70 -11.79 15.71
N LYS A 543 14.70 -11.24 15.01
CA LYS A 543 15.67 -10.32 15.61
C LYS A 543 14.99 -9.18 16.39
N LEU A 544 13.97 -8.55 15.81
CA LEU A 544 13.28 -7.40 16.41
C LEU A 544 12.43 -7.80 17.61
N ASN A 545 11.98 -9.05 17.62
CA ASN A 545 11.22 -9.66 18.68
C ASN A 545 12.08 -9.93 19.91
N LEU A 546 13.27 -10.47 19.69
CA LEU A 546 14.21 -10.90 20.73
C LEU A 546 15.16 -9.80 21.20
N SER A 547 15.32 -8.73 20.42
CA SER A 547 16.21 -7.61 20.74
C SER A 547 15.48 -6.28 20.70
N ARG A 548 15.41 -5.61 21.86
CA ARG A 548 14.83 -4.27 22.03
C ARG A 548 15.84 -3.14 21.82
N THR A 549 17.06 -3.45 21.37
CA THR A 549 18.11 -2.45 21.12
C THR A 549 17.74 -1.60 19.89
N GLY A 550 17.39 -0.33 20.11
CA GLY A 550 17.00 0.61 19.03
C GLY A 550 15.50 0.65 18.71
N ASP A 551 14.63 0.14 19.60
CA ASP A 551 13.17 0.23 19.45
C ASP A 551 12.70 1.71 19.57
N PRO A 552 12.09 2.31 18.52
CA PRO A 552 11.70 3.72 18.51
C PRO A 552 10.57 4.05 19.49
N TYR A 553 9.91 3.05 20.08
CA TYR A 553 8.84 3.22 21.06
C TYR A 553 9.32 3.15 22.52
N LEU A 554 10.64 3.03 22.72
CA LEU A 554 11.28 3.14 24.02
C LEU A 554 11.76 4.58 24.25
N VAL A 555 11.34 5.17 25.36
CA VAL A 555 11.75 6.53 25.73
C VAL A 555 13.22 6.50 26.13
N THR A 556 14.02 7.44 25.62
CA THR A 556 15.44 7.61 25.99
C THR A 556 15.58 7.72 27.51
N GLY A 557 16.40 6.84 28.11
CA GLY A 557 16.61 6.79 29.56
C GLY A 557 15.83 5.70 30.31
N THR A 558 14.91 4.99 29.65
CA THR A 558 14.35 3.76 30.21
C THR A 558 15.31 2.59 29.97
N THR A 559 15.87 2.02 31.04
CA THR A 559 16.56 0.72 30.98
C THR A 559 15.53 -0.37 30.77
N VAL A 560 15.09 -0.56 29.52
CA VAL A 560 14.31 -1.74 29.14
C VAL A 560 15.30 -2.77 28.63
N ASN A 561 15.85 -3.53 29.58
CA ASN A 561 16.42 -4.83 29.28
C ASN A 561 15.25 -5.67 28.72
N GLY A 562 15.38 -6.14 27.49
CA GLY A 562 14.22 -6.62 26.73
C GLY A 562 14.56 -7.76 25.82
N THR A 563 15.44 -8.63 26.28
CA THR A 563 15.76 -9.89 25.62
C THR A 563 15.06 -11.01 26.37
N ILE A 564 14.47 -11.99 25.66
CA ILE A 564 14.00 -13.24 26.27
C ILE A 564 14.94 -13.77 27.37
N PRO A 565 16.29 -13.73 27.24
CA PRO A 565 17.20 -14.18 28.31
C PRO A 565 17.25 -13.38 29.62
N GLN A 566 16.64 -12.18 29.75
CA GLN A 566 16.42 -11.60 31.09
C GLN A 566 15.38 -12.44 31.87
N TYR A 567 14.52 -13.14 31.13
CA TYR A 567 13.56 -14.13 31.59
C TYR A 567 13.80 -15.54 30.99
N GLY A 568 15.02 -15.84 30.54
CA GLY A 568 15.43 -17.17 30.09
C GLY A 568 16.46 -17.74 31.07
N ALA A 569 16.51 -19.06 31.23
CA ALA A 569 17.65 -19.68 31.90
C ALA A 569 18.92 -19.44 31.09
N ALA A 570 20.09 -19.43 31.75
CA ALA A 570 21.36 -19.49 31.03
C ALA A 570 21.34 -20.72 30.10
N THR A 571 21.87 -20.58 28.88
CA THR A 571 22.16 -21.74 28.04
C THR A 571 23.58 -22.19 28.31
N SER A 572 23.93 -23.44 27.98
CA SER A 572 25.32 -23.92 28.07
C SER A 572 26.28 -23.17 27.13
N ALA A 573 25.76 -22.29 26.26
CA ALA A 573 26.48 -21.41 25.36
C ALA A 573 26.49 -19.91 25.83
N SER A 574 26.17 -19.61 27.09
CA SER A 574 26.04 -18.25 27.67
C SER A 574 24.69 -17.54 27.41
N THR A 575 24.50 -16.34 27.96
CA THR A 575 23.37 -15.42 27.76
C THR A 575 23.61 -14.46 26.58
N ASP A 576 24.45 -14.83 25.61
CA ASP A 576 24.77 -13.95 24.48
C ASP A 576 23.52 -13.73 23.59
N VAL A 577 23.07 -12.48 23.55
CA VAL A 577 21.92 -11.98 22.77
C VAL A 577 22.36 -11.30 21.49
N SER A 578 23.64 -11.44 21.13
CA SER A 578 24.18 -10.85 19.93
C SER A 578 23.41 -11.33 18.71
N LEU A 579 23.26 -10.42 17.75
CA LEU A 579 22.62 -10.69 16.47
C LEU A 579 23.19 -11.94 15.75
N PRO A 580 24.51 -12.19 15.76
CA PRO A 580 25.08 -13.43 15.27
C PRO A 580 24.55 -14.69 15.97
N ARG A 581 24.37 -14.67 17.29
CA ARG A 581 23.88 -15.83 18.07
C ARG A 581 22.42 -16.17 17.78
N LEU A 582 21.53 -15.17 17.82
CA LEU A 582 20.09 -15.39 17.52
C LEU A 582 19.87 -15.91 16.10
N ARG A 583 20.71 -15.48 15.15
CA ARG A 583 20.72 -16.01 13.77
C ARG A 583 21.20 -17.46 13.66
N GLN A 584 22.13 -17.90 14.52
CA GLN A 584 22.57 -19.31 14.53
C GLN A 584 21.46 -20.27 14.99
N GLU A 585 20.51 -19.80 15.80
CA GLU A 585 19.36 -20.59 16.27
C GLU A 585 18.20 -20.65 15.25
N VAL A 586 18.09 -19.64 14.39
CA VAL A 586 16.91 -19.41 13.51
C VAL A 586 17.27 -19.59 12.03
N PHE A 587 18.16 -18.76 11.44
CA PHE A 587 18.67 -18.86 10.04
C PHE A 587 19.93 -17.99 9.79
N ARG A 588 20.77 -18.37 8.80
CA ARG A 588 22.05 -17.68 8.50
C ARG A 588 21.99 -16.75 7.29
N ARG A 589 22.39 -15.49 7.48
CA ARG A 589 22.73 -14.51 6.41
C ARG A 589 24.04 -13.79 6.78
N PRO A 590 24.97 -13.55 5.83
CA PRO A 590 25.97 -12.48 5.90
C PRO A 590 25.35 -11.10 5.59
N ILE A 591 25.62 -10.10 6.44
CA ILE A 591 25.31 -8.70 6.14
C ILE A 591 26.42 -8.18 5.22
N ASP A 592 26.04 -7.60 4.09
CA ASP A 592 26.83 -6.52 3.46
C ASP A 592 26.00 -5.25 3.69
N ASN A 593 26.49 -4.11 4.16
CA ASN A 593 27.83 -3.55 4.41
C ASN A 593 27.63 -2.41 5.47
N PRO A 594 28.61 -1.96 6.29
CA PRO A 594 30.03 -2.13 6.11
C PRO A 594 30.72 -3.11 7.06
N VAL A 595 31.62 -3.90 6.47
CA VAL A 595 32.60 -4.85 7.05
C VAL A 595 32.12 -6.32 7.18
N ALA A 596 32.90 -7.22 6.58
CA ALA A 596 32.69 -8.67 6.54
C ALA A 596 32.89 -9.33 7.91
N ASP A 597 31.86 -10.01 8.42
CA ASP A 597 31.97 -10.90 9.57
C ASP A 597 32.53 -12.27 9.13
N SER A 598 33.68 -12.65 9.68
CA SER A 598 34.47 -13.84 9.34
C SER A 598 33.95 -15.16 9.96
N THR A 599 32.69 -15.25 10.34
CA THR A 599 32.20 -16.40 11.14
C THR A 599 31.93 -17.66 10.30
N VAL A 600 32.59 -18.75 10.68
CA VAL A 600 32.41 -20.11 10.15
C VAL A 600 31.02 -20.65 10.54
N MET A 601 30.37 -21.30 9.57
CA MET A 601 28.98 -21.73 9.63
C MET A 601 28.84 -23.19 10.21
N GLY A 602 28.56 -23.42 11.52
CA GLY A 602 27.80 -24.64 12.02
C GLY A 602 26.52 -24.43 12.90
N GLY A 603 25.28 -24.42 12.36
CA GLY A 603 24.00 -24.12 13.07
C GLY A 603 22.73 -24.62 12.32
N ILE A 604 21.56 -24.69 12.99
CA ILE A 604 20.36 -25.46 12.58
C ILE A 604 19.36 -24.66 11.73
N LEU A 605 18.83 -25.25 10.66
CA LEU A 605 17.69 -24.77 9.87
C LEU A 605 16.36 -25.14 10.55
N VAL A 606 15.60 -24.12 10.96
CA VAL A 606 14.34 -24.27 11.71
C VAL A 606 13.17 -23.70 10.88
N ASP A 607 12.95 -24.20 9.66
CA ASP A 607 11.69 -23.98 8.93
C ASP A 607 11.13 -25.31 8.41
N ARG A 608 9.81 -25.46 8.43
CA ARG A 608 9.09 -26.62 7.86
C ARG A 608 8.58 -26.34 6.45
N GLU A 609 8.61 -25.11 5.95
CA GLU A 609 8.02 -24.78 4.65
C GLU A 609 8.85 -25.39 3.50
N GLN A 610 8.55 -26.64 3.17
CA GLN A 610 8.88 -27.21 1.88
C GLN A 610 8.04 -26.49 0.83
N TYR A 611 8.57 -25.40 0.29
CA TYR A 611 7.93 -24.71 -0.83
C TYR A 611 7.85 -25.66 -2.03
N THR A 612 6.69 -26.26 -2.24
CA THR A 612 6.23 -26.62 -3.60
C THR A 612 5.33 -25.47 -4.04
N PRO A 613 5.91 -24.31 -4.40
CA PRO A 613 5.14 -23.09 -4.54
C PRO A 613 4.18 -23.21 -5.73
N ASN A 614 2.94 -22.71 -5.59
CA ASN A 614 2.01 -22.53 -6.69
C ASN A 614 2.45 -21.37 -7.61
N THR A 615 3.74 -21.31 -7.93
CA THR A 615 4.41 -20.22 -8.64
C THR A 615 3.71 -19.92 -9.95
N ASN A 616 3.33 -20.94 -10.72
CA ASN A 616 2.65 -20.74 -11.99
C ASN A 616 1.29 -20.06 -11.79
N LEU A 617 0.52 -20.48 -10.80
CA LEU A 617 -0.81 -19.93 -10.51
C LEU A 617 -0.70 -18.47 -10.05
N VAL A 618 0.17 -18.19 -9.09
CA VAL A 618 0.42 -16.81 -8.61
C VAL A 618 0.96 -15.94 -9.76
N THR A 619 1.87 -16.48 -10.58
CA THR A 619 2.43 -15.75 -11.73
C THR A 619 1.35 -15.39 -12.75
N LEU A 620 0.38 -16.27 -13.02
CA LEU A 620 -0.74 -15.95 -13.92
C LEU A 620 -1.57 -14.79 -13.37
N TYR A 621 -1.87 -14.79 -12.07
CA TYR A 621 -2.55 -13.66 -11.44
C TYR A 621 -1.75 -12.38 -11.56
N ARG A 622 -0.45 -12.41 -11.24
CA ARG A 622 0.41 -11.23 -11.38
C ARG A 622 0.46 -10.74 -12.81
N TYR A 623 0.66 -11.64 -13.76
CA TYR A 623 0.84 -11.30 -15.17
C TYR A 623 -0.37 -10.56 -15.74
N PHE A 624 -1.58 -11.04 -15.43
CA PHE A 624 -2.81 -10.41 -15.92
C PHE A 624 -3.29 -9.28 -15.02
N LEU A 625 -3.37 -9.48 -13.71
CA LEU A 625 -4.09 -8.58 -12.81
C LEU A 625 -3.28 -7.35 -12.39
N GLU A 626 -1.96 -7.47 -12.19
CA GLU A 626 -1.14 -6.32 -11.81
C GLU A 626 -1.15 -5.24 -12.89
N PRO A 627 -0.97 -5.55 -14.19
CA PRO A 627 -1.16 -4.56 -15.25
C PRO A 627 -2.59 -4.05 -15.38
N LEU A 628 -3.59 -4.61 -14.72
CA LEU A 628 -4.94 -4.04 -14.67
C LEU A 628 -5.15 -3.16 -13.43
N GLY A 629 -4.17 -3.12 -12.51
CA GLY A 629 -4.21 -2.31 -11.29
C GLY A 629 -4.68 -3.07 -10.05
N VAL A 630 -4.76 -4.40 -10.12
CA VAL A 630 -5.04 -5.27 -8.99
C VAL A 630 -3.73 -5.82 -8.45
N SER A 631 -3.35 -5.39 -7.25
CA SER A 631 -2.06 -5.74 -6.65
C SER A 631 -2.13 -7.10 -5.95
N VAL A 632 -1.57 -8.13 -6.57
CA VAL A 632 -1.54 -9.51 -6.02
C VAL A 632 -0.74 -9.59 -4.71
N ASP A 633 0.20 -8.67 -4.46
CA ASP A 633 0.94 -8.57 -3.19
C ASP A 633 -0.02 -8.36 -1.99
N LYS A 634 -1.20 -7.76 -2.23
CA LYS A 634 -2.23 -7.55 -1.19
C LYS A 634 -2.92 -8.84 -0.77
N TRP A 635 -2.80 -9.94 -1.49
CA TRP A 635 -3.54 -11.18 -1.22
C TRP A 635 -3.01 -11.98 -0.03
N SER A 636 -1.87 -11.55 0.54
CA SER A 636 -1.42 -12.01 1.85
C SER A 636 -2.33 -11.51 2.99
N LEU A 637 -2.47 -12.29 4.06
CA LEU A 637 -3.24 -11.88 5.24
C LEU A 637 -2.55 -10.78 6.07
N GLY A 638 -1.31 -10.41 5.73
CA GLY A 638 -0.49 -9.44 6.45
C GLY A 638 -0.99 -8.01 6.48
N VAL A 639 -0.63 -7.29 7.55
CA VAL A 639 -1.12 -5.92 7.84
C VAL A 639 -0.33 -4.87 7.09
N ARG A 640 0.88 -5.19 6.66
CA ARG A 640 1.67 -4.31 5.80
C ARG A 640 1.55 -4.82 4.38
N GLY A 641 0.99 -3.99 3.52
CA GLY A 641 1.19 -4.09 2.08
C GLY A 641 2.67 -4.04 1.65
N ARG A 642 3.65 -4.00 2.57
CA ARG A 642 5.11 -4.01 2.35
C ARG A 642 5.72 -5.39 2.10
N SER A 643 4.88 -6.41 1.98
CA SER A 643 5.35 -7.78 1.81
C SER A 643 5.45 -8.12 0.33
N ARG A 644 6.60 -7.84 -0.29
CA ARG A 644 6.99 -8.40 -1.60
C ARG A 644 7.23 -9.92 -1.56
N ALA A 645 6.67 -10.61 -0.58
CA ALA A 645 6.84 -12.04 -0.36
C ALA A 645 5.47 -12.73 -0.47
N TYR A 646 5.39 -13.77 -1.31
CA TYR A 646 4.16 -14.51 -1.54
C TYR A 646 4.00 -15.65 -0.52
N GLY A 647 3.78 -15.29 0.75
CA GLY A 647 3.68 -16.27 1.84
C GLY A 647 2.43 -17.09 1.92
N PHE A 648 1.50 -16.82 1.02
CA PHE A 648 0.35 -17.66 0.78
C PHE A 648 0.59 -18.65 -0.37
N ALA A 649 1.66 -18.53 -1.16
CA ALA A 649 1.78 -19.22 -2.45
C ALA A 649 1.92 -20.75 -2.33
N ASP A 650 2.48 -21.26 -1.24
CA ASP A 650 2.57 -22.69 -0.94
C ASP A 650 1.19 -23.29 -0.59
N VAL A 651 0.38 -22.57 0.17
CA VAL A 651 -0.99 -22.97 0.55
C VAL A 651 -2.08 -22.51 -0.41
N PHE A 652 -1.74 -21.70 -1.44
CA PHE A 652 -2.75 -21.15 -2.36
C PHE A 652 -3.55 -22.21 -3.10
N GLY A 653 -2.96 -23.38 -3.35
CA GLY A 653 -3.65 -24.53 -3.94
C GLY A 653 -4.89 -24.95 -3.13
N SER A 654 -4.80 -24.98 -1.79
CA SER A 654 -5.95 -25.30 -0.92
C SER A 654 -7.05 -24.24 -0.93
N TYR A 655 -6.75 -23.02 -1.40
CA TYR A 655 -7.72 -21.93 -1.46
C TYR A 655 -8.56 -21.90 -2.74
N THR A 656 -8.11 -22.57 -3.80
CA THR A 656 -8.70 -22.49 -5.15
C THR A 656 -10.20 -22.79 -5.18
N GLY A 657 -10.67 -23.83 -4.47
CA GLY A 657 -12.09 -24.19 -4.43
C GLY A 657 -12.97 -23.12 -3.79
N ALA A 658 -12.59 -22.60 -2.63
CA ALA A 658 -13.34 -21.55 -1.94
C ALA A 658 -13.33 -20.23 -2.74
N LEU A 659 -12.18 -19.86 -3.31
CA LEU A 659 -12.08 -18.69 -4.17
C LEU A 659 -12.96 -18.82 -5.42
N GLN A 660 -12.99 -20.01 -6.03
CA GLN A 660 -13.88 -20.29 -7.16
C GLN A 660 -15.34 -20.07 -6.78
N THR A 661 -15.80 -20.65 -5.67
CA THR A 661 -17.20 -20.51 -5.21
C THR A 661 -17.58 -19.05 -4.99
N GLU A 662 -16.73 -18.26 -4.35
CA GLU A 662 -17.01 -16.85 -4.08
C GLU A 662 -16.99 -16.01 -5.37
N LEU A 663 -16.07 -16.27 -6.31
CA LEU A 663 -16.06 -15.61 -7.62
C LEU A 663 -17.31 -15.94 -8.46
N GLU A 664 -17.73 -17.20 -8.46
CA GLU A 664 -18.96 -17.64 -9.17
C GLU A 664 -20.21 -17.02 -8.53
N ALA A 665 -20.28 -16.98 -7.20
CA ALA A 665 -21.37 -16.32 -6.49
C ALA A 665 -21.41 -14.81 -6.82
N ASN A 666 -20.25 -14.16 -6.88
CA ASN A 666 -20.15 -12.76 -7.23
C ASN A 666 -20.59 -12.47 -8.68
N LEU A 667 -20.13 -13.27 -9.64
CA LEU A 667 -20.55 -13.19 -11.05
C LEU A 667 -22.03 -13.53 -11.25
N THR A 668 -22.62 -14.34 -10.37
CA THR A 668 -24.06 -14.63 -10.42
C THR A 668 -24.88 -13.47 -9.86
N ALA A 669 -24.43 -12.86 -8.75
CA ALA A 669 -25.09 -11.73 -8.12
C ALA A 669 -24.99 -10.44 -8.97
N ASP A 670 -23.92 -10.31 -9.75
CA ASP A 670 -23.66 -9.19 -10.65
C ASP A 670 -23.10 -9.70 -11.98
N PRO A 671 -23.98 -10.03 -12.94
CA PRO A 671 -23.62 -10.74 -14.17
C PRO A 671 -22.94 -9.86 -15.22
N ILE A 672 -22.04 -10.47 -15.98
CA ILE A 672 -21.40 -9.89 -17.16
C ILE A 672 -22.20 -10.31 -18.41
N PRO A 673 -22.60 -9.38 -19.30
CA PRO A 673 -23.32 -9.72 -20.52
C PRO A 673 -22.62 -10.81 -21.33
N GLY A 674 -23.36 -11.88 -21.66
CA GLY A 674 -22.85 -13.01 -22.46
C GLY A 674 -22.12 -14.09 -21.67
N LEU A 675 -21.87 -13.91 -20.36
CA LEU A 675 -21.25 -14.93 -19.49
C LEU A 675 -22.27 -15.47 -18.48
N VAL A 676 -22.62 -16.75 -18.58
CA VAL A 676 -23.63 -17.40 -17.72
C VAL A 676 -23.10 -18.68 -17.06
N THR A 677 -23.74 -19.08 -15.96
CA THR A 677 -23.46 -20.34 -15.25
C THR A 677 -23.63 -21.53 -16.20
N PRO A 678 -22.73 -22.54 -16.21
CA PRO A 678 -21.76 -22.89 -15.15
C PRO A 678 -20.34 -22.30 -15.32
N PHE A 679 -20.16 -21.21 -16.08
CA PHE A 679 -18.87 -20.54 -16.26
C PHE A 679 -17.73 -21.51 -16.63
N SER A 680 -17.96 -22.41 -17.58
CA SER A 680 -16.96 -23.39 -18.04
C SER A 680 -15.80 -22.68 -18.75
N CYS A 681 -14.64 -23.33 -18.88
CA CYS A 681 -13.52 -22.75 -19.64
C CYS A 681 -13.92 -22.38 -21.07
N ALA A 682 -14.80 -23.15 -21.71
CA ALA A 682 -15.32 -22.84 -23.05
C ALA A 682 -16.11 -21.52 -23.11
N SER A 683 -16.79 -21.13 -22.03
CA SER A 683 -17.46 -19.82 -21.91
C SER A 683 -16.56 -18.71 -21.37
N LEU A 684 -15.57 -19.05 -20.54
CA LEU A 684 -14.66 -18.08 -19.93
C LEU A 684 -13.63 -17.54 -20.91
N ILE A 685 -13.05 -18.39 -21.79
CA ILE A 685 -12.02 -17.92 -22.73
C ILE A 685 -12.55 -16.83 -23.69
N PRO A 686 -13.76 -16.95 -24.28
CA PRO A 686 -14.36 -15.84 -25.02
C PRO A 686 -14.58 -14.57 -24.19
N ALA A 687 -15.04 -14.70 -22.95
CA ALA A 687 -15.22 -13.55 -22.04
C ALA A 687 -13.89 -12.88 -21.68
N VAL A 688 -12.83 -13.67 -21.45
CA VAL A 688 -11.46 -13.17 -21.27
C VAL A 688 -10.99 -12.44 -22.51
N ASN A 689 -11.17 -13.02 -23.71
CA ASN A 689 -10.78 -12.35 -24.96
C ASN A 689 -11.53 -11.02 -25.16
N ALA A 690 -12.84 -10.99 -24.91
CA ALA A 690 -13.63 -9.78 -25.00
C ALA A 690 -13.13 -8.71 -24.01
N THR A 691 -12.78 -9.13 -22.79
CA THR A 691 -12.19 -8.28 -21.75
C THR A 691 -10.84 -7.70 -22.21
N LEU A 692 -9.96 -8.55 -22.73
CA LEU A 692 -8.59 -8.17 -23.11
C LEU A 692 -8.48 -7.43 -24.45
N ALA A 693 -9.41 -7.65 -25.39
CA ALA A 693 -9.44 -6.96 -26.69
C ALA A 693 -9.65 -5.44 -26.57
N SER A 694 -10.10 -5.00 -25.39
CA SER A 694 -10.44 -3.63 -25.07
C SER A 694 -9.24 -2.83 -24.51
N LEU A 695 -8.09 -3.48 -24.30
CA LEU A 695 -6.89 -2.87 -23.73
C LEU A 695 -6.29 -1.78 -24.64
N PRO A 696 -5.87 -0.63 -24.09
CA PRO A 696 -5.22 0.41 -24.87
C PRO A 696 -3.82 -0.02 -25.30
N LEU A 697 -3.40 0.42 -26.50
CA LEU A 697 -2.02 0.24 -26.94
C LEU A 697 -1.04 0.88 -25.95
N PRO A 698 0.17 0.31 -25.71
CA PRO A 698 1.15 0.87 -24.78
C PRO A 698 1.54 2.34 -25.05
N GLY A 699 1.39 2.81 -26.29
CA GLY A 699 1.67 4.19 -26.73
C GLY A 699 0.46 5.12 -26.77
N ALA A 700 -0.74 4.65 -26.44
CA ALA A 700 -1.95 5.48 -26.44
C ALA A 700 -1.83 6.70 -25.52
N VAL A 701 -2.62 7.73 -25.80
CA VAL A 701 -2.75 8.91 -24.93
C VAL A 701 -3.24 8.42 -23.55
N PRO A 702 -2.45 8.63 -22.49
CA PRO A 702 -2.77 8.10 -21.18
C PRO A 702 -3.92 8.88 -20.54
N THR A 703 -4.81 8.15 -19.88
CA THR A 703 -5.91 8.70 -19.09
C THR A 703 -5.55 8.76 -17.61
N TYR A 704 -6.38 9.39 -16.78
CA TYR A 704 -6.21 9.35 -15.33
C TYR A 704 -6.24 7.93 -14.77
N THR A 705 -7.15 7.09 -15.25
CA THR A 705 -7.30 5.69 -14.81
C THR A 705 -6.08 4.84 -15.16
N ASP A 706 -5.36 5.14 -16.26
CA ASP A 706 -4.06 4.52 -16.56
C ASP A 706 -3.01 4.81 -15.50
N VAL A 707 -2.97 6.05 -15.01
CA VAL A 707 -2.05 6.47 -13.96
C VAL A 707 -2.46 5.87 -12.62
N GLN A 708 -3.72 5.96 -12.25
CA GLN A 708 -4.27 5.32 -11.05
C GLN A 708 -3.93 3.82 -10.98
N ARG A 709 -4.11 3.08 -12.08
CA ARG A 709 -3.70 1.67 -12.20
C ARG A 709 -2.24 1.42 -11.86
N ILE A 710 -1.33 2.23 -12.42
CA ILE A 710 0.11 2.09 -12.16
C ILE A 710 0.40 2.34 -10.67
N PHE A 711 -0.29 3.31 -10.07
CA PHE A 711 -0.15 3.59 -8.65
C PHE A 711 -0.72 2.48 -7.78
N ASN A 712 -1.87 1.89 -8.13
CA ASN A 712 -2.44 0.74 -7.42
C ASN A 712 -1.54 -0.49 -7.48
N LYS A 713 -0.90 -0.71 -8.63
CA LYS A 713 0.08 -1.78 -8.83
C LYS A 713 1.36 -1.58 -7.99
N SER A 714 1.99 -0.41 -8.12
CA SER A 714 3.42 -0.24 -7.76
C SER A 714 3.68 0.75 -6.63
N CYS A 715 2.71 1.60 -6.29
CA CYS A 715 2.92 2.78 -5.43
C CYS A 715 1.99 2.81 -4.21
N ILE A 716 1.13 1.79 -4.08
CA ILE A 716 0.10 1.67 -3.06
C ILE A 716 0.70 1.81 -1.65
N GLU A 717 1.86 1.22 -1.40
CA GLU A 717 2.54 1.28 -0.10
C GLU A 717 3.03 2.69 0.31
N CYS A 718 3.35 3.56 -0.66
CA CYS A 718 3.93 4.90 -0.45
C CYS A 718 2.88 6.01 -0.36
N HIS A 719 1.70 5.79 -0.95
CA HIS A 719 0.63 6.79 -1.05
C HIS A 719 -0.54 6.48 -0.12
N GLY A 720 -0.30 5.74 0.97
CA GLY A 720 -1.29 5.47 2.01
C GLY A 720 -2.17 4.26 1.74
N GLY A 721 -1.70 3.30 0.95
CA GLY A 721 -2.35 2.01 0.73
C GLY A 721 -2.34 1.16 1.98
N LEU A 722 -3.26 1.46 2.89
CA LEU A 722 -4.47 0.67 3.11
C LEU A 722 -5.55 1.69 3.51
N ASP A 723 -6.54 1.90 2.64
CA ASP A 723 -7.85 2.44 3.00
C ASP A 723 -8.87 1.46 2.38
N TYR A 724 -8.94 0.21 2.89
CA TYR A 724 -10.27 -0.42 2.86
C TYR A 724 -11.13 0.57 3.68
N PRO A 725 -12.19 1.16 3.10
CA PRO A 725 -12.77 2.46 3.49
C PRO A 725 -12.89 2.75 5.01
N PRO A 726 -12.65 3.99 5.53
CA PRO A 726 -13.05 5.28 4.93
C PRO A 726 -11.96 6.32 4.70
N TYR A 727 -12.17 7.08 3.63
CA TYR A 727 -11.39 8.22 3.18
C TYR A 727 -11.70 9.52 3.94
N LYS A 728 -10.74 9.98 4.74
CA LYS A 728 -10.50 11.42 5.00
C LYS A 728 -9.15 11.60 5.67
N ASN A 729 -8.44 12.69 5.33
CA ASN A 729 -7.29 13.28 6.05
C ASN A 729 -5.96 13.36 5.31
N PHE A 730 -5.94 13.67 4.02
CA PHE A 730 -4.72 14.18 3.41
C PHE A 730 -5.02 15.40 2.54
N GLY A 731 -5.29 16.53 3.21
CA GLY A 731 -5.52 17.83 2.57
C GLY A 731 -4.32 18.42 1.82
N THR A 732 -3.20 17.69 1.69
CA THR A 732 -1.91 18.16 1.15
C THR A 732 -1.26 17.16 0.15
N TYR A 733 -1.96 16.12 -0.33
CA TYR A 733 -1.33 15.06 -1.16
C TYR A 733 -2.15 14.67 -2.40
N LEU A 734 -1.45 14.25 -3.46
CA LEU A 734 -2.03 13.64 -4.66
C LEU A 734 -2.74 12.33 -4.31
N ASN A 735 -4.07 12.33 -4.33
CA ASN A 735 -4.89 11.14 -4.10
C ASN A 735 -5.24 10.46 -5.44
N LEU A 736 -4.66 9.28 -5.69
CA LEU A 736 -4.97 8.43 -6.84
C LEU A 736 -5.81 7.19 -6.45
N ALA A 737 -6.46 7.19 -5.28
CA ALA A 737 -7.09 6.00 -4.69
C ALA A 737 -8.29 5.43 -5.47
N GLU A 738 -8.55 4.15 -5.22
CA GLU A 738 -9.34 3.17 -5.99
C GLU A 738 -10.85 3.42 -6.11
N ASP A 739 -11.47 4.32 -5.34
CA ASP A 739 -12.93 4.41 -5.28
C ASP A 739 -13.54 5.43 -6.27
N GLN A 740 -14.28 4.93 -7.27
CA GLN A 740 -15.19 5.70 -8.13
C GLN A 740 -16.68 5.44 -7.78
N SER A 741 -17.05 5.40 -6.50
CA SER A 741 -18.42 5.13 -6.02
C SER A 741 -19.49 6.17 -6.38
N SER A 742 -19.18 7.23 -7.13
CA SER A 742 -20.16 8.21 -7.60
C SER A 742 -20.76 7.78 -8.95
N PRO A 743 -22.08 7.49 -9.06
CA PRO A 743 -22.74 7.14 -10.32
C PRO A 743 -22.69 8.22 -11.41
N SER A 744 -22.20 9.43 -11.08
CA SER A 744 -22.12 10.59 -11.97
C SER A 744 -20.69 11.03 -12.32
N ALA A 745 -19.65 10.32 -11.84
CA ALA A 745 -18.27 10.65 -12.18
C ALA A 745 -17.90 9.94 -13.48
N ASN A 746 -17.63 10.69 -14.55
CA ASN A 746 -17.07 10.09 -15.76
C ASN A 746 -15.60 9.69 -15.45
N PRO A 747 -15.24 8.39 -15.57
CA PRO A 747 -13.90 7.88 -15.25
C PRO A 747 -12.77 8.53 -16.07
N LEU A 748 -13.13 9.11 -17.21
CA LEU A 748 -12.23 9.83 -18.11
C LEU A 748 -11.96 11.26 -17.68
N THR A 749 -12.86 11.87 -16.89
CA THR A 749 -12.85 13.32 -16.63
C THR A 749 -12.78 13.72 -15.17
N ALA A 750 -12.97 12.82 -14.19
CA ALA A 750 -12.78 13.09 -12.77
C ALA A 750 -11.70 12.15 -12.18
N PRO A 751 -10.59 12.63 -11.57
CA PRO A 751 -10.28 13.94 -10.98
C PRO A 751 -8.92 14.53 -11.44
N HIS A 752 -8.73 14.76 -12.75
CA HIS A 752 -7.50 15.42 -13.25
C HIS A 752 -7.24 16.77 -12.55
N ASP A 753 -8.31 17.46 -12.15
CA ASP A 753 -8.29 18.70 -11.37
C ASP A 753 -7.54 18.63 -10.02
N ILE A 754 -7.56 17.47 -9.35
CA ILE A 754 -6.83 17.22 -8.09
C ILE A 754 -5.36 16.91 -8.40
N ALA A 755 -5.13 16.18 -9.50
CA ALA A 755 -3.78 15.82 -9.92
C ALA A 755 -3.01 16.98 -10.56
N ALA A 756 -3.71 17.90 -11.23
CA ALA A 756 -3.14 19.04 -11.92
C ALA A 756 -2.24 19.84 -10.97
N VAL A 757 -2.61 19.98 -9.68
CA VAL A 757 -1.80 20.68 -8.65
C VAL A 757 -0.37 20.11 -8.51
N TYR A 758 -0.18 18.82 -8.80
CA TYR A 758 1.10 18.11 -8.65
C TYR A 758 1.73 17.69 -9.99
N ALA A 759 0.94 17.64 -11.06
CA ALA A 759 1.29 17.14 -12.38
C ALA A 759 1.42 18.26 -13.43
N THR A 760 1.49 19.54 -13.03
CA THR A 760 1.42 20.68 -13.96
C THR A 760 2.52 20.70 -15.02
N SER A 761 3.63 19.98 -14.83
CA SER A 761 4.81 20.22 -15.65
C SER A 761 5.95 19.22 -15.49
N LEU A 762 6.88 19.29 -16.45
CA LEU A 762 8.11 18.49 -16.50
C LEU A 762 9.02 18.67 -15.28
N MET A 763 8.91 19.76 -14.52
CA MET A 763 9.74 20.01 -13.34
C MET A 763 8.91 20.04 -12.05
N GLY A 764 7.67 19.53 -12.11
CA GLY A 764 6.82 19.34 -10.95
C GLY A 764 7.34 18.26 -9.98
N PRO A 765 6.97 18.30 -8.69
CA PRO A 765 7.46 17.35 -7.69
C PRO A 765 7.10 15.89 -8.00
N LEU A 766 5.97 15.67 -8.69
CA LEU A 766 5.52 14.35 -9.10
C LEU A 766 6.38 13.80 -10.25
N TYR A 767 6.66 14.61 -11.28
CA TYR A 767 7.47 14.20 -12.42
C TYR A 767 8.89 13.83 -11.99
N ASP A 768 9.54 14.67 -11.17
CA ASP A 768 10.90 14.41 -10.68
C ASP A 768 10.95 13.11 -9.85
N ARG A 769 9.99 12.86 -8.95
CA ARG A 769 9.93 11.60 -8.18
C ARG A 769 9.74 10.37 -9.06
N ILE A 770 8.91 10.46 -10.10
CA ILE A 770 8.61 9.33 -11.00
C ILE A 770 9.78 9.04 -11.96
N THR A 771 10.56 10.06 -12.31
CA THR A 771 11.61 9.94 -13.34
C THR A 771 13.02 9.77 -12.81
N ARG A 772 13.24 9.90 -11.49
CA ARG A 772 14.54 9.62 -10.86
C ARG A 772 14.94 8.14 -11.02
N THR A 773 16.19 7.94 -11.42
CA THR A 773 16.78 6.62 -11.72
C THR A 773 17.68 6.07 -10.61
N THR A 774 17.97 6.86 -9.55
CA THR A 774 18.87 6.49 -8.44
C THR A 774 18.21 6.72 -7.07
N GLU A 775 18.41 5.76 -6.16
CA GLU A 775 17.84 5.73 -4.81
C GLU A 775 18.86 6.26 -3.78
N ASP A 776 18.62 7.44 -3.21
CA ASP A 776 19.25 7.88 -1.94
C ASP A 776 18.13 8.37 -1.01
N CYS A 777 17.55 7.45 -0.22
CA CYS A 777 16.37 7.76 0.59
C CYS A 777 16.40 7.08 1.97
N PRO A 778 16.82 7.79 3.03
CA PRO A 778 16.74 7.33 4.42
C PRO A 778 15.31 7.21 4.97
N SER A 779 14.25 7.65 4.26
CA SER A 779 12.90 7.82 4.83
C SER A 779 11.68 7.56 3.91
N GLY A 780 11.86 6.88 2.77
CA GLY A 780 10.76 6.23 2.02
C GLY A 780 9.62 7.13 1.48
N MET A 781 9.76 7.64 0.26
CA MET A 781 8.66 8.00 -0.66
C MET A 781 9.11 7.77 -2.11
N MET A 782 8.19 7.33 -2.99
CA MET A 782 8.38 6.87 -4.38
C MET A 782 9.65 7.34 -5.15
N PRO A 783 10.37 6.42 -5.83
CA PRO A 783 10.07 4.98 -6.00
C PRO A 783 10.58 4.11 -4.84
N CYS A 784 10.70 4.66 -3.63
CA CYS A 784 11.31 3.94 -2.52
C CYS A 784 10.45 2.78 -2.03
N GLY A 785 10.99 1.56 -2.02
CA GLY A 785 10.35 0.41 -1.37
C GLY A 785 9.23 -0.28 -2.17
N GLY A 786 8.78 0.26 -3.31
CA GLY A 786 7.93 -0.43 -4.31
C GLY A 786 8.75 -1.10 -5.44
N PRO A 787 8.22 -2.09 -6.18
CA PRO A 787 8.90 -2.62 -7.37
C PRO A 787 9.18 -1.46 -8.34
N PRO A 788 10.36 -1.41 -8.98
CA PRO A 788 10.67 -0.35 -9.95
C PRO A 788 9.59 -0.33 -11.02
N LEU A 789 9.11 0.88 -11.35
CA LEU A 789 8.14 1.04 -12.42
C LEU A 789 8.73 0.48 -13.72
N SER A 790 7.89 -0.20 -14.50
CA SER A 790 8.30 -0.56 -15.85
C SER A 790 8.60 0.70 -16.66
N ARG A 791 9.44 0.57 -17.69
CA ARG A 791 9.68 1.69 -18.61
C ARG A 791 8.37 2.20 -19.22
N THR A 792 7.48 1.30 -19.62
CA THR A 792 6.17 1.65 -20.18
C THR A 792 5.31 2.44 -19.19
N ASP A 793 5.28 2.04 -17.92
CA ASP A 793 4.53 2.76 -16.89
C ASP A 793 5.11 4.14 -16.63
N THR A 794 6.43 4.24 -16.54
CA THR A 794 7.13 5.53 -16.42
C THR A 794 6.80 6.45 -17.59
N GLU A 795 6.88 5.96 -18.83
CA GLU A 795 6.54 6.74 -20.02
C GLU A 795 5.04 7.08 -20.11
N THR A 796 4.16 6.20 -19.62
CA THR A 796 2.71 6.48 -19.54
C THR A 796 2.46 7.67 -18.61
N ILE A 797 3.05 7.67 -17.42
CA ILE A 797 2.87 8.78 -16.48
C ILE A 797 3.54 10.06 -17.01
N LYS A 798 4.71 9.96 -17.66
CA LYS A 798 5.36 11.10 -18.32
C LYS A 798 4.45 11.74 -19.36
N ARG A 799 3.88 10.96 -20.29
CA ARG A 799 2.96 11.48 -21.32
C ARG A 799 1.72 12.12 -20.71
N TRP A 800 1.20 11.56 -19.63
CA TRP A 800 0.06 12.13 -18.91
C TRP A 800 0.38 13.48 -18.26
N ILE A 801 1.56 13.60 -17.64
CA ILE A 801 2.04 14.85 -17.06
C ILE A 801 2.32 15.89 -18.16
N GLN A 802 2.95 15.47 -19.26
CA GLN A 802 3.36 16.35 -20.35
C GLN A 802 2.19 16.87 -21.18
N GLY A 803 1.16 16.06 -21.43
CA GLY A 803 0.14 16.35 -22.44
C GLY A 803 0.66 16.21 -23.88
N GLY A 804 -0.23 16.40 -24.86
CA GLY A 804 0.11 16.40 -26.28
C GLY A 804 0.20 17.80 -26.88
N ASN A 805 0.59 17.88 -28.15
CA ASN A 805 0.79 19.16 -28.86
C ASN A 805 -0.06 19.25 -30.15
N PRO A 806 -1.40 19.33 -30.03
CA PRO A 806 -2.28 19.42 -31.19
C PRO A 806 -2.30 20.84 -31.77
N SER A 807 -2.72 20.97 -33.02
CA SER A 807 -2.72 22.25 -33.73
C SER A 807 -3.76 22.34 -34.85
N THR A 808 -4.11 23.56 -35.26
CA THR A 808 -4.84 23.86 -36.51
C THR A 808 -4.20 25.03 -37.23
N TRP A 809 -3.71 24.80 -38.44
CA TRP A 809 -2.93 25.79 -39.22
C TRP A 809 -3.56 25.98 -40.59
N GLY A 810 -3.41 27.16 -41.17
CA GLY A 810 -3.79 27.41 -42.56
C GLY A 810 -5.29 27.35 -42.80
N ASP A 811 -5.69 26.73 -43.91
CA ASP A 811 -7.07 26.37 -44.19
C ASP A 811 -7.39 25.02 -43.51
N PRO A 812 -8.20 24.99 -42.43
CA PRO A 812 -7.83 24.27 -41.21
C PRO A 812 -7.23 22.86 -41.41
N HIS A 813 -5.89 22.80 -41.36
CA HIS A 813 -5.11 21.56 -41.27
C HIS A 813 -4.98 21.17 -39.81
N LEU A 814 -5.78 20.21 -39.38
CA LEU A 814 -5.80 19.75 -37.99
C LEU A 814 -4.71 18.73 -37.74
N THR A 815 -4.14 18.76 -36.54
CA THR A 815 -3.25 17.72 -36.02
C THR A 815 -3.75 17.32 -34.64
N THR A 816 -4.18 16.07 -34.52
CA THR A 816 -4.75 15.53 -33.29
C THR A 816 -3.71 15.37 -32.18
N LEU A 817 -4.17 15.10 -30.97
CA LEU A 817 -3.34 14.91 -29.78
C LEU A 817 -2.32 13.76 -29.91
N ASP A 818 -2.64 12.75 -30.72
CA ASP A 818 -1.80 11.60 -31.07
C ASP A 818 -1.04 11.78 -32.40
N GLY A 819 -1.08 12.97 -33.00
CA GLY A 819 -0.24 13.37 -34.13
C GLY A 819 -0.80 13.05 -35.52
N VAL A 820 -2.08 12.66 -35.64
CA VAL A 820 -2.72 12.41 -36.93
C VAL A 820 -3.11 13.74 -37.58
N ARG A 821 -2.69 13.94 -38.84
CA ARG A 821 -3.00 15.14 -39.63
C ARG A 821 -4.19 14.89 -40.56
N TYR A 822 -5.18 15.78 -40.57
CA TYR A 822 -6.28 15.76 -41.52
C TYR A 822 -6.90 17.15 -41.74
N ASP A 823 -7.58 17.35 -42.87
CA ASP A 823 -8.17 18.65 -43.22
C ASP A 823 -9.65 18.71 -42.83
N PHE A 824 -10.10 19.85 -42.29
CA PHE A 824 -11.50 20.06 -41.90
C PHE A 824 -12.01 21.46 -42.29
N GLN A 825 -12.64 21.53 -43.47
CA GLN A 825 -13.09 22.79 -44.08
C GLN A 825 -14.54 23.18 -43.73
N GLY A 826 -15.11 22.69 -42.62
CA GLY A 826 -16.48 23.01 -42.23
C GLY A 826 -16.70 24.51 -41.99
N ALA A 827 -17.91 25.03 -42.24
CA ALA A 827 -18.27 26.42 -41.94
C ALA A 827 -19.12 26.54 -40.67
N GLY A 828 -18.62 27.30 -39.69
CA GLY A 828 -19.30 27.53 -38.41
C GLY A 828 -18.33 27.56 -37.24
N GLU A 829 -18.84 27.31 -36.06
CA GLU A 829 -18.05 27.29 -34.83
C GLU A 829 -17.96 25.86 -34.30
N TYR A 830 -16.76 25.42 -33.93
CA TYR A 830 -16.48 24.04 -33.57
C TYR A 830 -15.65 23.95 -32.30
N VAL A 831 -15.90 22.91 -31.50
CA VAL A 831 -15.07 22.55 -30.35
C VAL A 831 -13.82 21.81 -30.86
N LEU A 832 -12.66 22.44 -30.70
CA LEU A 832 -11.38 21.84 -31.07
C LEU A 832 -10.86 20.90 -29.98
N LEU A 833 -10.89 21.36 -28.72
CA LEU A 833 -10.48 20.59 -27.55
C LEU A 833 -11.38 20.89 -26.36
N ARG A 834 -11.69 19.89 -25.55
CA ARG A 834 -12.48 20.02 -24.32
C ARG A 834 -12.08 19.02 -23.24
N ASP A 835 -12.06 19.50 -22.01
CA ASP A 835 -12.12 18.75 -20.76
C ASP A 835 -12.86 19.61 -19.69
N PRO A 836 -13.00 19.17 -18.42
CA PRO A 836 -13.67 19.97 -17.39
C PRO A 836 -13.01 21.33 -17.09
N GLY A 837 -11.69 21.48 -17.27
CA GLY A 837 -10.91 22.66 -16.90
C GLY A 837 -10.50 23.58 -18.07
N LEU A 838 -10.61 23.07 -19.31
CA LEU A 838 -10.24 23.74 -20.55
C LEU A 838 -11.27 23.44 -21.65
N GLU A 839 -11.69 24.45 -22.38
CA GLU A 839 -12.37 24.25 -23.66
C GLU A 839 -11.84 25.25 -24.67
N LEU A 840 -11.58 24.80 -25.89
CA LEU A 840 -11.07 25.59 -27.01
C LEU A 840 -12.02 25.45 -28.19
N GLN A 841 -12.52 26.57 -28.67
CA GLN A 841 -13.40 26.67 -29.82
C GLN A 841 -12.76 27.54 -30.90
N ALA A 842 -13.06 27.23 -32.16
CA ALA A 842 -12.63 28.01 -33.30
C ALA A 842 -13.81 28.29 -34.23
N ARG A 843 -13.80 29.48 -34.84
CA ARG A 843 -14.73 29.86 -35.89
C ARG A 843 -14.06 29.65 -37.24
N HIS A 844 -14.58 28.70 -38.01
CA HIS A 844 -14.17 28.44 -39.37
C HIS A 844 -15.11 29.18 -40.32
N THR A 845 -14.54 30.02 -41.17
CA THR A 845 -15.25 30.92 -42.07
C THR A 845 -15.03 30.49 -43.51
N PRO A 846 -16.08 30.18 -44.28
CA PRO A 846 -15.93 29.81 -45.68
C PRO A 846 -15.42 31.01 -46.48
N VAL A 847 -14.52 30.74 -47.44
CA VAL A 847 -14.00 31.75 -48.38
C VAL A 847 -14.20 31.28 -49.82
N GLN A 848 -14.33 32.23 -50.75
CA GLN A 848 -14.44 31.90 -52.17
C GLN A 848 -13.05 31.62 -52.73
N THR A 849 -12.89 30.53 -53.48
CA THR A 849 -11.66 30.18 -54.19
C THR A 849 -12.00 29.73 -55.61
N GLU A 850 -11.06 29.81 -56.55
CA GLU A 850 -11.28 29.30 -57.92
C GLU A 850 -11.45 27.78 -57.93
N THR A 851 -10.73 27.07 -57.06
CA THR A 851 -10.76 25.60 -56.95
C THR A 851 -10.76 25.15 -55.48
N PRO A 852 -11.29 23.96 -55.17
CA PRO A 852 -11.15 23.33 -53.85
C PRO A 852 -9.68 23.05 -53.48
N VAL A 853 -9.40 22.91 -52.18
CA VAL A 853 -8.12 22.41 -51.66
C VAL A 853 -8.08 20.89 -51.59
N GLY A 854 -6.87 20.32 -51.59
CA GLY A 854 -6.64 18.88 -51.44
C GLY A 854 -6.13 18.19 -52.72
N PRO A 855 -6.21 16.84 -52.80
CA PRO A 855 -6.80 15.95 -51.80
C PRO A 855 -5.91 15.80 -50.55
N ASP A 856 -6.52 15.81 -49.36
CA ASP A 856 -5.86 15.48 -48.09
C ASP A 856 -5.41 14.00 -48.06
N PRO A 857 -4.17 13.65 -47.65
CA PRO A 857 -3.74 12.27 -47.54
C PRO A 857 -4.57 11.37 -46.61
N HIS A 858 -5.09 11.92 -45.51
CA HIS A 858 -5.79 11.13 -44.49
C HIS A 858 -7.23 10.82 -44.90
N THR A 859 -7.99 11.84 -45.32
CA THR A 859 -9.38 11.73 -45.75
C THR A 859 -9.51 11.34 -47.23
N GLY A 860 -8.56 11.72 -48.08
CA GLY A 860 -8.63 11.58 -49.54
C GLY A 860 -9.59 12.58 -50.22
N LEU A 861 -10.15 13.54 -49.47
CA LEU A 861 -11.15 14.49 -49.96
C LEU A 861 -10.48 15.75 -50.48
N THR A 862 -11.08 16.31 -51.54
CA THR A 862 -10.97 17.74 -51.86
C THR A 862 -12.16 18.48 -51.25
N ALA A 863 -11.95 19.71 -50.80
CA ALA A 863 -12.99 20.49 -50.15
C ALA A 863 -12.81 21.99 -50.39
N CYS A 864 -13.91 22.74 -50.42
CA CYS A 864 -13.83 24.19 -50.49
C CYS A 864 -13.32 24.79 -49.18
N ALA A 865 -12.34 25.69 -49.30
CA ALA A 865 -11.60 26.21 -48.15
C ALA A 865 -12.47 26.99 -47.17
N SER A 866 -12.26 26.75 -45.89
CA SER A 866 -12.61 27.67 -44.82
C SER A 866 -11.33 28.14 -44.12
N ILE A 867 -11.42 29.21 -43.32
CA ILE A 867 -10.28 29.75 -42.58
C ILE A 867 -10.67 30.01 -41.13
N THR A 868 -9.74 29.81 -40.20
CA THR A 868 -9.99 30.11 -38.79
C THR A 868 -9.93 31.63 -38.58
N THR A 869 -11.04 32.27 -38.21
CA THR A 869 -11.13 33.74 -38.09
C THR A 869 -11.37 34.25 -36.66
N ALA A 870 -11.67 33.34 -35.74
CA ALA A 870 -11.82 33.67 -34.33
C ALA A 870 -11.51 32.45 -33.46
N VAL A 871 -11.02 32.72 -32.26
CA VAL A 871 -10.73 31.73 -31.22
C VAL A 871 -11.46 32.11 -29.94
N ALA A 872 -12.05 31.12 -29.28
CA ALA A 872 -12.56 31.30 -27.93
C ALA A 872 -12.09 30.16 -27.03
N ALA A 873 -11.76 30.46 -25.78
CA ALA A 873 -11.28 29.49 -24.82
C ALA A 873 -11.92 29.70 -23.45
N ARG A 874 -12.22 28.61 -22.74
CA ARG A 874 -12.55 28.61 -21.32
C ARG A 874 -11.32 28.12 -20.57
N VAL A 875 -10.77 28.94 -19.70
CA VAL A 875 -9.62 28.59 -18.85
C VAL A 875 -10.02 28.79 -17.40
N GLY A 876 -10.21 27.68 -16.69
CA GLY A 876 -10.88 27.71 -15.38
C GLY A 876 -12.31 28.26 -15.52
N PRO A 877 -12.74 29.20 -14.67
CA PRO A 877 -14.07 29.82 -14.79
C PRO A 877 -14.13 30.97 -15.81
N HIS A 878 -13.00 31.37 -16.41
CA HIS A 878 -12.95 32.54 -17.29
C HIS A 878 -13.16 32.16 -18.75
N ARG A 879 -14.02 32.91 -19.43
CA ARG A 879 -14.26 32.81 -20.87
C ARG A 879 -13.45 33.88 -21.59
N ILE A 880 -12.68 33.48 -22.58
CA ILE A 880 -11.81 34.34 -23.38
C ILE A 880 -12.29 34.26 -24.82
N SER A 881 -12.52 35.38 -25.48
CA SER A 881 -12.80 35.43 -26.91
C SER A 881 -11.81 36.37 -27.60
N TYR A 882 -11.30 35.93 -28.75
CA TYR A 882 -10.39 36.70 -29.60
C TYR A 882 -10.91 36.65 -31.03
N GLN A 883 -11.46 37.79 -31.46
CA GLN A 883 -12.26 37.89 -32.67
C GLN A 883 -12.15 39.30 -33.25
N MET A 884 -12.55 39.47 -34.50
CA MET A 884 -12.55 40.79 -35.15
C MET A 884 -13.47 41.77 -34.41
N ASN A 885 -13.03 43.02 -34.31
CA ASN A 885 -13.86 44.07 -33.75
C ASN A 885 -15.01 44.40 -34.71
N VAL A 886 -16.20 44.59 -34.15
CA VAL A 886 -17.45 44.76 -34.91
C VAL A 886 -17.50 46.10 -35.65
N GLU A 887 -16.87 47.14 -35.09
CA GLU A 887 -16.85 48.50 -35.65
C GLU A 887 -15.65 48.74 -36.57
N ARG A 888 -14.49 48.16 -36.24
CA ARG A 888 -13.22 48.29 -36.96
C ARG A 888 -12.62 46.92 -37.24
N ARG A 889 -12.98 46.32 -38.38
CA ARG A 889 -12.62 44.92 -38.71
C ARG A 889 -11.12 44.68 -38.83
N GLU A 890 -10.35 45.71 -39.13
CA GLU A 890 -8.90 45.70 -39.16
C GLU A 890 -8.24 45.55 -37.77
N LEU A 891 -9.04 45.51 -36.69
CA LEU A 891 -8.57 45.28 -35.33
C LEU A 891 -9.13 43.98 -34.75
N LEU A 892 -8.29 43.28 -34.00
CA LEU A 892 -8.71 42.16 -33.16
C LEU A 892 -9.08 42.65 -31.76
N GLU A 893 -10.15 42.11 -31.22
CA GLU A 893 -10.66 42.42 -29.90
C GLU A 893 -10.51 41.21 -28.98
N LEU A 894 -9.80 41.40 -27.87
CA LEU A 894 -9.70 40.44 -26.78
C LEU A 894 -10.75 40.75 -25.73
N ARG A 895 -11.59 39.77 -25.40
CA ARG A 895 -12.55 39.87 -24.29
C ARG A 895 -12.30 38.79 -23.26
N VAL A 896 -12.50 39.15 -21.99
CA VAL A 896 -12.53 38.24 -20.85
C VAL A 896 -13.87 38.42 -20.16
N ASP A 897 -14.62 37.32 -20.01
CA ASP A 897 -15.96 37.27 -19.43
C ASP A 897 -16.91 38.29 -20.10
N GLY A 898 -16.81 38.41 -21.43
CA GLY A 898 -17.60 39.32 -22.27
C GLY A 898 -17.13 40.78 -22.30
N LYS A 899 -16.15 41.15 -21.46
CA LYS A 899 -15.63 42.53 -21.36
C LYS A 899 -14.35 42.68 -22.17
N THR A 900 -14.27 43.74 -22.97
CA THR A 900 -13.04 44.09 -23.71
C THR A 900 -11.89 44.41 -22.77
N VAL A 901 -10.71 43.84 -23.04
CA VAL A 901 -9.48 44.04 -22.27
C VAL A 901 -8.32 44.41 -23.19
N SER A 902 -7.31 45.10 -22.64
CA SER A 902 -6.09 45.44 -23.37
C SER A 902 -4.85 44.81 -22.73
N LEU A 903 -3.86 44.45 -23.58
CA LEU A 903 -2.56 43.91 -23.20
C LEU A 903 -1.44 44.98 -23.21
N ASP A 904 -1.77 46.26 -23.07
CA ASP A 904 -0.79 47.37 -23.17
C ASP A 904 0.31 47.34 -22.10
N LYS A 905 0.12 46.56 -21.02
CA LYS A 905 1.13 46.32 -19.98
C LYS A 905 1.92 45.01 -20.20
N GLY A 906 1.84 44.42 -21.39
CA GLY A 906 2.55 43.20 -21.80
C GLY A 906 1.90 41.88 -21.37
N GLU A 907 1.17 41.87 -20.25
CA GLU A 907 0.47 40.70 -19.72
C GLU A 907 -0.87 41.04 -19.05
N LEU A 908 -1.76 40.06 -19.01
CA LEU A 908 -2.99 40.06 -18.22
C LEU A 908 -3.06 38.78 -17.38
N LEU A 909 -3.10 38.93 -16.05
CA LEU A 909 -3.33 37.81 -15.13
C LEU A 909 -4.83 37.55 -14.98
N LEU A 910 -5.24 36.29 -15.04
CA LEU A 910 -6.63 35.88 -14.82
C LEU A 910 -6.84 35.60 -13.32
N PRO A 911 -7.92 36.09 -12.69
CA PRO A 911 -8.18 35.90 -11.26
C PRO A 911 -8.12 34.44 -10.78
N SER A 912 -8.50 33.50 -11.63
CA SER A 912 -8.51 32.07 -11.33
C SER A 912 -7.26 31.30 -11.78
N GLY A 913 -6.21 32.02 -12.19
CA GLY A 913 -4.84 31.53 -12.15
C GLY A 913 -4.09 31.32 -13.46
N GLY A 914 -4.69 31.60 -14.60
CA GLY A 914 -4.01 31.67 -15.90
C GLY A 914 -3.43 33.07 -16.21
N ARG A 915 -2.87 33.22 -17.40
CA ARG A 915 -2.48 34.54 -17.95
C ARG A 915 -2.63 34.61 -19.46
N ILE A 916 -2.65 35.83 -19.97
CA ILE A 916 -2.63 36.13 -21.41
C ILE A 916 -1.47 37.09 -21.69
N THR A 917 -0.65 36.79 -22.69
CA THR A 917 0.51 37.60 -23.11
C THR A 917 0.47 37.85 -24.62
N ARG A 918 1.18 38.89 -25.08
CA ARG A 918 1.42 39.11 -26.52
C ARG A 918 2.55 38.20 -26.99
N THR A 919 2.47 37.71 -28.23
CA THR A 919 3.61 37.06 -28.89
C THR A 919 4.38 38.09 -29.72
N SER A 920 5.50 37.68 -30.32
CA SER A 920 6.22 38.52 -31.28
C SER A 920 5.49 38.68 -32.62
N ALA A 921 4.44 37.90 -32.88
CA ALA A 921 3.61 38.03 -34.08
C ALA A 921 2.63 39.20 -33.95
N THR A 922 2.45 39.97 -35.03
CA THR A 922 1.48 41.06 -35.08
C THR A 922 0.07 40.52 -34.84
N GLY A 923 -0.61 41.01 -33.79
CA GLY A 923 -1.92 40.50 -33.37
C GLY A 923 -1.88 39.12 -32.68
N GLY A 924 -0.70 38.53 -32.52
CA GLY A 924 -0.56 37.23 -31.87
C GLY A 924 -0.69 37.32 -30.35
N ILE A 925 -1.38 36.33 -29.78
CA ILE A 925 -1.56 36.20 -28.33
C ILE A 925 -1.22 34.80 -27.86
N ARG A 926 -0.88 34.67 -26.59
CA ARG A 926 -0.74 33.38 -25.91
C ARG A 926 -1.61 33.35 -24.66
N ILE A 927 -2.37 32.28 -24.50
CA ILE A 927 -3.21 32.02 -23.34
C ILE A 927 -2.59 30.84 -22.59
N GLU A 928 -2.28 31.03 -21.31
CA GLU A 928 -1.67 30.00 -20.46
C GLU A 928 -2.59 29.67 -19.30
N SER A 929 -2.87 28.37 -19.13
CA SER A 929 -3.63 27.89 -17.97
C SER A 929 -2.71 27.69 -16.77
N ALA A 930 -3.29 27.73 -15.56
CA ALA A 930 -2.61 27.34 -14.33
C ALA A 930 -2.05 25.90 -14.38
N GLY A 931 -2.64 25.04 -15.23
CA GLY A 931 -2.21 23.67 -15.44
C GLY A 931 -1.01 23.52 -16.37
N GLY A 932 -0.50 24.59 -16.98
CA GLY A 932 0.65 24.56 -17.89
C GLY A 932 0.31 24.44 -19.38
N THR A 933 -0.95 24.18 -19.73
CA THR A 933 -1.38 24.20 -21.15
C THR A 933 -1.25 25.60 -21.73
N ARG A 934 -0.64 25.71 -22.91
CA ARG A 934 -0.42 26.99 -23.60
C ARG A 934 -1.08 26.95 -24.97
N ILE A 935 -1.95 27.91 -25.23
CA ILE A 935 -2.59 28.11 -26.53
C ILE A 935 -1.94 29.34 -27.16
N THR A 936 -1.22 29.15 -28.26
CA THR A 936 -0.60 30.23 -29.02
C THR A 936 -1.44 30.48 -30.27
N VAL A 937 -1.89 31.72 -30.45
CA VAL A 937 -2.61 32.17 -31.63
C VAL A 937 -1.69 33.07 -32.44
N THR A 938 -1.41 32.66 -33.67
CA THR A 938 -0.68 33.48 -34.66
C THR A 938 -1.69 34.00 -35.67
N THR A 939 -1.60 35.26 -36.03
CA THR A 939 -2.60 35.91 -36.90
C THR A 939 -1.94 36.67 -38.03
N ASP A 940 -2.66 36.83 -39.15
CA ASP A 940 -2.34 37.83 -40.16
C ASP A 940 -3.64 38.37 -40.80
N TRP A 941 -3.51 39.52 -41.46
CA TRP A 941 -4.64 40.21 -42.08
C TRP A 941 -4.72 39.93 -43.57
N TRP A 942 -5.85 39.39 -44.02
CA TRP A 942 -6.15 39.18 -45.42
C TRP A 942 -6.95 40.37 -45.97
N ALA A 943 -6.26 41.30 -46.62
CA ALA A 943 -6.86 42.55 -47.09
C ALA A 943 -7.95 42.36 -48.16
N HIS A 944 -7.86 41.32 -49.00
CA HIS A 944 -8.83 41.05 -50.07
C HIS A 944 -10.24 40.78 -49.53
N TYR A 945 -10.34 39.93 -48.50
CA TYR A 945 -11.61 39.64 -47.83
C TYR A 945 -11.86 40.52 -46.60
N GLY A 946 -10.89 41.30 -46.15
CA GLY A 946 -10.99 42.07 -44.91
C GLY A 946 -11.21 41.19 -43.69
N LEU A 947 -10.47 40.08 -43.61
CA LEU A 947 -10.57 39.07 -42.56
C LEU A 947 -9.22 38.82 -41.91
N TRP A 948 -9.25 38.52 -40.61
CA TRP A 948 -8.10 37.92 -39.92
C TRP A 948 -8.16 36.41 -40.09
N TYR A 949 -7.03 35.78 -40.40
CA TYR A 949 -6.90 34.33 -40.34
C TYR A 949 -5.86 33.94 -39.27
N MET A 950 -6.10 32.81 -38.62
CA MET A 950 -5.43 32.43 -37.37
C MET A 950 -4.91 30.99 -37.42
N ASN A 951 -3.64 30.79 -37.04
CA ASN A 951 -3.13 29.48 -36.66
C ASN A 951 -3.22 29.32 -35.14
N ILE A 952 -3.55 28.11 -34.69
CA ILE A 952 -3.63 27.76 -33.27
C ILE A 952 -2.68 26.59 -33.00
N ASP A 953 -1.73 26.81 -32.09
CA ASP A 953 -0.84 25.78 -31.56
C ASP A 953 -1.14 25.59 -30.08
N VAL A 954 -1.35 24.35 -29.65
CA VAL A 954 -1.57 24.04 -28.24
C VAL A 954 -0.43 23.19 -27.73
N GLN A 955 0.28 23.66 -26.71
CA GLN A 955 1.35 22.92 -26.05
C GLN A 955 0.86 22.36 -24.72
N GLN A 956 1.28 21.14 -24.39
CA GLN A 956 0.90 20.46 -23.15
C GLN A 956 -0.63 20.38 -22.98
N ALA A 957 -1.33 20.12 -24.09
CA ALA A 957 -2.76 19.87 -24.10
C ALA A 957 -3.06 18.58 -23.36
N ARG A 958 -3.94 18.66 -22.37
CA ARG A 958 -4.44 17.47 -21.65
C ARG A 958 -5.91 17.19 -21.93
N ALA A 959 -6.61 18.16 -22.52
CA ALA A 959 -7.93 17.95 -23.07
C ALA A 959 -7.86 16.93 -24.20
N THR A 960 -8.78 15.96 -24.18
CA THR A 960 -8.80 14.83 -25.12
C THR A 960 -10.04 14.79 -26.01
N GLU A 961 -11.06 15.59 -25.75
CA GLU A 961 -12.30 15.58 -26.53
C GLU A 961 -12.32 16.69 -27.57
N GLY A 962 -12.93 16.47 -28.73
CA GLY A 962 -13.07 17.49 -29.79
C GLY A 962 -12.42 17.07 -31.11
N LEU A 963 -12.40 17.99 -32.08
CA LEU A 963 -11.81 17.74 -33.40
C LEU A 963 -10.30 17.49 -33.34
N LEU A 964 -9.59 17.96 -32.32
CA LEU A 964 -8.17 17.67 -32.11
C LEU A 964 -7.93 16.50 -31.13
N GLY A 965 -8.99 15.78 -30.73
CA GLY A 965 -8.91 14.62 -29.86
C GLY A 965 -8.18 13.43 -30.51
N PRO A 966 -7.74 12.43 -29.72
CA PRO A 966 -7.04 11.26 -30.25
C PRO A 966 -8.00 10.36 -31.05
N ILE A 967 -7.43 9.57 -31.95
CA ILE A 967 -8.17 8.61 -32.78
C ILE A 967 -8.06 7.22 -32.14
N ALA A 968 -9.21 6.65 -31.75
CA ALA A 968 -9.26 5.32 -31.14
C ALA A 968 -8.77 4.22 -32.12
N PRO A 969 -8.15 3.13 -31.63
CA PRO A 969 -7.78 2.00 -32.47
C PRO A 969 -8.97 1.46 -33.29
N GLY A 970 -8.76 1.20 -34.58
CA GLY A 970 -9.82 0.75 -35.50
C GLY A 970 -10.75 1.87 -36.00
N ASN A 971 -10.53 3.11 -35.57
CA ASN A 971 -11.25 4.29 -36.05
C ASN A 971 -10.35 5.15 -36.95
N TRP A 972 -10.95 6.02 -37.78
CA TRP A 972 -10.19 6.92 -38.66
C TRP A 972 -10.39 8.42 -38.38
N LEU A 973 -11.31 8.76 -37.47
CA LEU A 973 -11.60 10.12 -37.01
C LEU A 973 -11.70 10.16 -35.48
N PRO A 974 -11.64 11.34 -34.84
CA PRO A 974 -11.89 11.47 -33.41
C PRO A 974 -13.26 10.92 -32.98
N VAL A 975 -13.38 10.58 -31.69
CA VAL A 975 -14.62 10.08 -31.08
C VAL A 975 -15.69 11.19 -31.04
N LEU A 976 -16.97 10.81 -31.16
CA LEU A 976 -18.09 11.75 -31.05
C LEU A 976 -18.31 12.17 -29.58
N PRO A 977 -19.03 13.28 -29.30
CA PRO A 977 -19.25 13.75 -27.93
C PRO A 977 -20.00 12.78 -27.01
N ASP A 978 -20.75 11.83 -27.57
CA ASP A 978 -21.46 10.78 -26.83
C ASP A 978 -20.63 9.51 -26.59
N GLY A 979 -19.36 9.52 -27.04
CA GLY A 979 -18.44 8.38 -26.93
C GLY A 979 -18.51 7.39 -28.10
N SER A 980 -19.43 7.58 -29.06
CA SER A 980 -19.55 6.69 -30.22
C SER A 980 -18.40 6.90 -31.23
N GLN A 981 -18.08 5.84 -31.98
CA GLN A 981 -16.99 5.79 -32.96
C GLN A 981 -17.54 5.60 -34.37
N LEU A 982 -16.78 6.05 -35.38
CA LEU A 982 -17.18 5.97 -36.80
C LEU A 982 -16.66 4.71 -37.53
N GLY A 983 -15.78 3.94 -36.88
CA GLY A 983 -15.22 2.68 -37.40
C GLY A 983 -14.08 2.90 -38.41
N GLU A 984 -13.78 1.88 -39.21
CA GLU A 984 -12.71 1.95 -40.20
C GLU A 984 -12.99 3.00 -41.29
N ARG A 985 -11.92 3.50 -41.91
CA ARG A 985 -12.03 4.50 -42.99
C ARG A 985 -12.81 3.91 -44.19
N PRO A 986 -13.96 4.50 -44.60
CA PRO A 986 -14.71 4.02 -45.75
C PRO A 986 -13.87 4.00 -47.04
N SER A 987 -14.14 3.09 -47.97
CA SER A 987 -13.49 3.10 -49.29
C SER A 987 -14.06 4.20 -50.20
N ASP A 988 -15.37 4.46 -50.12
CA ASP A 988 -16.06 5.50 -50.88
C ASP A 988 -15.81 6.91 -50.34
N LEU A 989 -15.60 7.88 -51.23
CA LEU A 989 -15.31 9.27 -50.86
C LEU A 989 -16.56 10.02 -50.36
N GLY A 990 -17.75 9.67 -50.84
CA GLY A 990 -19.00 10.28 -50.39
C GLY A 990 -19.30 9.90 -48.94
N ASP A 991 -19.12 8.62 -48.60
CA ASP A 991 -19.24 8.14 -47.23
C ASP A 991 -18.23 8.79 -46.29
N ARG A 992 -17.00 9.04 -46.76
CA ARG A 992 -16.00 9.83 -46.00
C ARG A 992 -16.45 11.26 -45.77
N HIS A 993 -17.00 11.91 -46.80
CA HIS A 993 -17.53 13.27 -46.70
C HIS A 993 -18.65 13.36 -45.68
N VAL A 994 -19.63 12.44 -45.73
CA VAL A 994 -20.72 12.35 -44.75
C VAL A 994 -20.18 12.12 -43.34
N ALA A 995 -19.26 11.18 -43.17
CA ALA A 995 -18.67 10.88 -41.87
C ALA A 995 -17.91 12.08 -41.28
N LEU A 996 -17.14 12.81 -42.09
CA LEU A 996 -16.34 13.95 -41.63
C LEU A 996 -17.20 15.19 -41.34
N TYR A 997 -18.05 15.61 -42.28
CA TYR A 997 -18.74 16.90 -42.18
C TYR A 997 -20.12 16.79 -41.54
N GLN A 998 -20.90 15.75 -41.88
CA GLN A 998 -22.30 15.61 -41.43
C GLN A 998 -22.44 14.82 -40.12
N LYS A 999 -21.48 13.95 -39.78
CA LYS A 999 -21.45 13.22 -38.50
C LYS A 999 -20.50 13.86 -37.51
N LEU A 1000 -19.18 13.81 -37.77
CA LEU A 1000 -18.18 14.36 -36.84
C LEU A 1000 -18.35 15.88 -36.68
N GLY A 1001 -18.32 16.63 -37.78
CA GLY A 1001 -18.41 18.10 -37.76
C GLY A 1001 -19.68 18.61 -37.07
N GLU A 1002 -20.84 18.04 -37.38
CA GLU A 1002 -22.10 18.43 -36.74
C GLU A 1002 -22.16 18.08 -35.25
N SER A 1003 -21.60 16.94 -34.85
CA SER A 1003 -21.59 16.54 -33.44
C SER A 1003 -20.74 17.48 -32.57
N TRP A 1004 -19.65 18.02 -33.12
CA TRP A 1004 -18.75 18.96 -32.44
C TRP A 1004 -19.05 20.43 -32.72
N ARG A 1005 -20.17 20.72 -33.38
CA ARG A 1005 -20.61 22.09 -33.68
C ARG A 1005 -21.05 22.80 -32.39
N VAL A 1006 -20.58 24.04 -32.23
CA VAL A 1006 -20.93 24.90 -31.10
C VAL A 1006 -22.38 25.35 -31.22
N THR A 1007 -23.13 25.23 -30.14
CA THR A 1007 -24.53 25.65 -30.02
C THR A 1007 -24.62 26.99 -29.30
N LYS A 1008 -25.80 27.62 -29.34
CA LYS A 1008 -26.07 28.86 -28.57
C LYS A 1008 -25.76 28.70 -27.07
N ASN A 1009 -25.98 27.52 -26.50
CA ASN A 1009 -25.79 27.26 -25.07
C ASN A 1009 -24.35 26.88 -24.71
N THR A 1010 -23.56 26.44 -25.68
CA THR A 1010 -22.17 26.00 -25.47
C THR A 1010 -21.14 27.02 -25.98
N SER A 1011 -21.57 28.07 -26.67
CA SER A 1011 -20.66 29.05 -27.26
C SER A 1011 -19.86 29.84 -26.24
N LEU A 1012 -18.55 29.92 -26.52
CA LEU A 1012 -17.61 30.78 -25.79
C LEU A 1012 -17.40 32.14 -26.47
N PHE A 1013 -18.00 32.37 -27.63
CA PHE A 1013 -17.86 33.62 -28.38
C PHE A 1013 -18.80 34.71 -27.86
N ASP A 1014 -18.44 35.96 -28.19
CA ASP A 1014 -19.31 37.12 -27.97
C ASP A 1014 -19.90 37.56 -29.31
N TYR A 1015 -21.20 37.82 -29.33
CA TYR A 1015 -21.92 38.18 -30.56
C TYR A 1015 -22.42 39.61 -30.52
N ALA A 1016 -22.37 40.29 -31.67
CA ALA A 1016 -23.10 41.53 -31.85
C ALA A 1016 -24.61 41.29 -31.80
N SER A 1017 -25.37 42.32 -31.47
CA SER A 1017 -26.83 42.24 -31.32
C SER A 1017 -27.48 41.62 -32.57
N GLY A 1018 -28.29 40.58 -32.37
CA GLY A 1018 -28.99 39.87 -33.45
C GLY A 1018 -28.22 38.71 -34.09
N TYR A 1019 -26.95 38.49 -33.72
CA TYR A 1019 -26.15 37.35 -34.21
C TYR A 1019 -25.97 36.23 -33.17
N SER A 1020 -25.70 35.04 -33.67
CA SER A 1020 -25.40 33.82 -32.89
C SER A 1020 -24.47 32.91 -33.69
N THR A 1021 -24.08 31.76 -33.13
CA THR A 1021 -23.39 30.68 -33.88
C THR A 1021 -24.09 30.32 -35.20
N ASP A 1022 -25.43 30.38 -35.25
CA ASP A 1022 -26.20 30.08 -36.48
C ASP A 1022 -25.93 31.08 -37.60
N SER A 1023 -25.54 32.30 -37.24
CA SER A 1023 -25.19 33.34 -38.23
C SER A 1023 -23.89 32.99 -38.96
N TYR A 1024 -22.98 32.26 -38.31
CA TYR A 1024 -21.69 31.86 -38.87
C TYR A 1024 -21.71 30.46 -39.49
N THR A 1025 -22.81 29.72 -39.36
CA THR A 1025 -22.93 28.34 -39.79
C THR A 1025 -23.45 28.23 -41.22
N LEU A 1026 -22.72 27.52 -42.07
CA LEU A 1026 -23.15 27.09 -43.40
C LEU A 1026 -23.08 25.56 -43.46
N ARG A 1027 -24.22 24.88 -43.27
CA ARG A 1027 -24.27 23.41 -43.15
C ARG A 1027 -23.91 22.68 -44.44
N GLU A 1028 -24.21 23.28 -45.58
CA GLU A 1028 -23.89 22.73 -46.91
C GLU A 1028 -22.41 22.95 -47.30
N TRP A 1029 -21.59 23.55 -46.42
CA TRP A 1029 -20.19 23.81 -46.67
C TRP A 1029 -19.27 22.85 -45.89
N PRO A 1030 -18.28 22.23 -46.55
CA PRO A 1030 -17.99 22.30 -47.98
C PRO A 1030 -18.97 21.44 -48.81
N GLU A 1031 -19.19 21.80 -50.08
CA GLU A 1031 -19.98 20.98 -51.00
C GLU A 1031 -19.17 19.75 -51.47
N TYR A 1032 -19.82 18.59 -51.55
CA TYR A 1032 -19.17 17.37 -52.04
C TYR A 1032 -18.94 17.43 -53.55
N LYS A 1033 -17.67 17.30 -53.98
CA LYS A 1033 -17.24 17.41 -55.39
C LYS A 1033 -17.55 18.77 -56.04
N ALA A 1034 -17.38 19.85 -55.29
CA ALA A 1034 -17.40 21.19 -55.88
C ALA A 1034 -16.29 21.36 -56.93
N ASP A 1035 -16.60 21.93 -58.09
CA ASP A 1035 -15.60 22.34 -59.08
C ASP A 1035 -15.07 23.77 -58.82
N GLN A 1036 -15.88 24.59 -58.12
CA GLN A 1036 -15.56 25.96 -57.73
C GLN A 1036 -16.16 26.26 -56.36
N CYS A 1037 -15.51 27.12 -55.60
CA CYS A 1037 -15.95 27.46 -54.25
C CYS A 1037 -16.64 28.82 -54.26
N ARG A 1038 -17.98 28.80 -54.20
CA ARG A 1038 -18.83 29.98 -54.29
C ARG A 1038 -19.78 30.06 -53.09
N ILE A 1039 -19.94 31.26 -52.54
CA ILE A 1039 -20.76 31.47 -51.35
C ILE A 1039 -22.06 32.19 -51.76
N THR A 1040 -23.19 31.54 -51.55
CA THR A 1040 -24.53 32.10 -51.85
C THR A 1040 -25.10 32.91 -50.69
N LYS A 1041 -24.65 32.65 -49.45
CA LYS A 1041 -25.02 33.36 -48.24
C LYS A 1041 -23.77 33.62 -47.39
N ALA A 1042 -23.25 34.84 -47.44
CA ALA A 1042 -22.07 35.20 -46.66
C ALA A 1042 -22.39 35.29 -45.16
N PRO A 1043 -21.55 34.67 -44.30
CA PRO A 1043 -21.64 34.91 -42.87
C PRO A 1043 -21.31 36.37 -42.50
N PRO A 1044 -21.70 36.84 -41.31
CA PRO A 1044 -21.48 38.22 -40.88
C PRO A 1044 -20.00 38.61 -40.96
N GLY A 1045 -19.74 39.76 -41.56
CA GLY A 1045 -18.39 40.31 -41.65
C GLY A 1045 -17.59 39.87 -42.89
N ILE A 1046 -18.10 38.93 -43.70
CA ILE A 1046 -17.40 38.45 -44.90
C ILE A 1046 -17.98 39.12 -46.14
N PRO A 1047 -17.19 39.90 -46.89
CA PRO A 1047 -17.62 40.47 -48.15
C PRO A 1047 -17.68 39.38 -49.23
N VAL A 1048 -18.73 39.40 -50.06
CA VAL A 1048 -18.81 38.58 -51.27
C VAL A 1048 -18.04 39.30 -52.37
N VAL A 1049 -16.76 38.95 -52.53
CA VAL A 1049 -15.87 39.44 -53.60
C VAL A 1049 -15.39 38.27 -54.46
N GLU A 1050 -15.07 38.55 -55.72
CA GLU A 1050 -14.48 37.56 -56.63
C GLU A 1050 -13.22 36.94 -56.01
N PRO A 1051 -13.00 35.62 -56.17
CA PRO A 1051 -11.81 34.96 -55.67
C PRO A 1051 -10.54 35.53 -56.33
N LEU A 1052 -9.44 35.53 -55.59
CA LEU A 1052 -8.12 35.74 -56.19
C LEU A 1052 -7.83 34.58 -57.16
N LYS A 1053 -7.03 34.87 -58.20
CA LYS A 1053 -6.56 33.83 -59.10
C LYS A 1053 -5.71 32.81 -58.34
N ALA A 1054 -5.93 31.54 -58.63
CA ALA A 1054 -5.09 30.48 -58.09
C ALA A 1054 -3.64 30.68 -58.54
N ILE A 1055 -2.71 30.45 -57.61
CA ILE A 1055 -1.27 30.46 -57.89
C ILE A 1055 -0.85 29.03 -58.27
N PRO A 1056 -0.08 28.81 -59.34
CA PRO A 1056 0.43 27.49 -59.68
C PRO A 1056 1.18 26.86 -58.50
N LEU A 1057 0.96 25.57 -58.24
CA LEU A 1057 1.52 24.89 -57.06
C LEU A 1057 3.05 25.01 -56.96
N GLU A 1058 3.76 24.93 -58.09
CA GLU A 1058 5.22 25.12 -58.15
C GLU A 1058 5.66 26.51 -57.66
N GLU A 1059 4.89 27.56 -57.97
CA GLU A 1059 5.16 28.92 -57.51
C GLU A 1059 4.81 29.07 -56.02
N ALA A 1060 3.72 28.45 -55.58
CA ALA A 1060 3.34 28.39 -54.16
C ALA A 1060 4.40 27.68 -53.31
N GLU A 1061 5.00 26.59 -53.79
CA GLU A 1061 6.11 25.89 -53.13
C GLU A 1061 7.34 26.81 -52.96
N VAL A 1062 7.64 27.65 -53.96
CA VAL A 1062 8.73 28.64 -53.87
C VAL A 1062 8.45 29.69 -52.79
N LEU A 1063 7.20 30.15 -52.68
CA LEU A 1063 6.77 31.07 -51.62
C LEU A 1063 6.86 30.41 -50.22
N CYS A 1064 6.56 29.12 -50.14
CA CYS A 1064 6.59 28.34 -48.90
C CYS A 1064 7.96 27.74 -48.53
N LYS A 1065 9.04 28.02 -49.27
CA LYS A 1065 10.38 27.41 -49.05
C LYS A 1065 10.97 27.58 -47.64
N GLY A 1066 10.47 28.55 -46.85
CA GLY A 1066 10.88 28.80 -45.46
C GLY A 1066 10.18 27.91 -44.42
N VAL A 1067 9.18 27.14 -44.83
CA VAL A 1067 8.36 26.25 -43.99
C VAL A 1067 9.03 24.87 -43.90
N SER A 1068 8.87 24.17 -42.77
CA SER A 1068 9.39 22.82 -42.58
C SER A 1068 8.84 21.84 -43.61
N LYS A 1069 9.59 20.77 -43.89
CA LYS A 1069 9.18 19.73 -44.85
C LYS A 1069 7.83 19.09 -44.50
N GLU A 1070 7.52 18.99 -43.22
CA GLU A 1070 6.27 18.39 -42.71
C GLU A 1070 5.05 19.26 -43.05
N ARG A 1071 5.22 20.58 -43.15
CA ARG A 1071 4.16 21.57 -43.39
C ARG A 1071 4.25 22.26 -44.74
N LEU A 1072 5.27 21.96 -45.54
CA LEU A 1072 5.51 22.61 -46.82
C LEU A 1072 4.34 22.41 -47.79
N ARG A 1073 3.79 21.19 -47.81
CA ARG A 1073 2.65 20.85 -48.66
C ARG A 1073 1.40 21.62 -48.25
N ASP A 1074 1.07 21.62 -46.96
CA ASP A 1074 -0.04 22.38 -46.37
C ASP A 1074 0.02 23.85 -46.82
N CYS A 1075 1.16 24.50 -46.58
CA CYS A 1075 1.40 25.88 -46.99
C CYS A 1075 1.24 26.09 -48.51
N ALA A 1076 1.80 25.20 -49.33
CA ALA A 1076 1.75 25.35 -50.78
C ALA A 1076 0.31 25.18 -51.31
N GLN A 1077 -0.47 24.27 -50.72
CA GLN A 1077 -1.88 24.10 -51.07
C GLN A 1077 -2.72 25.31 -50.68
N ASP A 1078 -2.50 25.88 -49.49
CA ASP A 1078 -3.15 27.11 -49.05
C ASP A 1078 -2.89 28.27 -50.01
N VAL A 1079 -1.60 28.56 -50.26
CA VAL A 1079 -1.19 29.67 -51.14
C VAL A 1079 -1.71 29.46 -52.56
N ALA A 1080 -1.65 28.23 -53.07
CA ALA A 1080 -2.11 27.91 -54.43
C ALA A 1080 -3.62 28.12 -54.59
N ALA A 1081 -4.43 27.57 -53.68
CA ALA A 1081 -5.88 27.60 -53.80
C ALA A 1081 -6.50 28.96 -53.43
N THR A 1082 -5.94 29.64 -52.43
CA THR A 1082 -6.45 30.95 -51.98
C THR A 1082 -5.93 32.11 -52.82
N GLY A 1083 -4.80 31.94 -53.51
CA GLY A 1083 -4.10 33.02 -54.20
C GLY A 1083 -3.47 34.05 -53.25
N GLU A 1084 -3.33 33.73 -51.96
CA GLU A 1084 -2.85 34.64 -50.92
C GLU A 1084 -1.45 34.23 -50.39
N PRO A 1085 -0.36 34.89 -50.83
CA PRO A 1085 0.99 34.60 -50.36
C PRO A 1085 1.21 34.78 -48.85
N GLY A 1086 0.35 35.56 -48.18
CA GLY A 1086 0.37 35.77 -46.74
C GLY A 1086 0.34 34.48 -45.92
N PHE A 1087 -0.32 33.41 -46.42
CA PHE A 1087 -0.33 32.12 -45.73
C PHE A 1087 1.09 31.62 -45.44
N ALA A 1088 2.02 31.75 -46.40
CA ALA A 1088 3.41 31.37 -46.18
C ALA A 1088 4.06 32.16 -45.03
N LYS A 1089 3.76 33.46 -44.91
CA LYS A 1089 4.26 34.29 -43.80
C LYS A 1089 3.71 33.80 -42.45
N THR A 1090 2.43 33.42 -42.39
CA THR A 1090 1.81 32.93 -41.15
C THR A 1090 2.36 31.57 -40.73
N PHE A 1091 2.59 30.65 -41.66
CA PHE A 1091 3.29 29.39 -41.39
C PHE A 1091 4.71 29.63 -40.86
N ILE A 1092 5.51 30.46 -41.55
CA ILE A 1092 6.87 30.80 -41.12
C ILE A 1092 6.87 31.45 -39.74
N THR A 1093 5.93 32.36 -39.47
CA THR A 1093 5.82 33.06 -38.18
C THR A 1093 5.45 32.08 -37.08
N THR A 1094 4.50 31.17 -37.32
CA THR A 1094 4.10 30.13 -36.38
C THR A 1094 5.27 29.19 -36.08
N GLU A 1095 6.02 28.75 -37.10
CA GLU A 1095 7.21 27.92 -36.92
C GLU A 1095 8.33 28.67 -36.16
N LYS A 1096 8.55 29.95 -36.43
CA LYS A 1096 9.53 30.76 -35.70
C LYS A 1096 9.17 30.86 -34.21
N LEU A 1097 7.89 31.09 -33.91
CA LEU A 1097 7.39 31.10 -32.53
C LEU A 1097 7.57 29.72 -31.85
N GLY A 1098 7.41 28.62 -32.59
CA GLY A 1098 7.65 27.26 -32.09
C GLY A 1098 9.13 26.85 -32.00
N ARG A 1099 10.01 27.45 -32.81
CA ARG A 1099 11.46 27.15 -32.86
C ARG A 1099 12.30 27.93 -31.86
N ASN A 1100 11.78 29.04 -31.33
CA ASN A 1100 12.43 29.83 -30.29
C ASN A 1100 12.83 28.91 -29.12
N LEU A 1101 14.13 28.73 -28.89
CA LEU A 1101 14.62 27.83 -27.87
C LEU A 1101 14.39 28.49 -26.51
N PRO A 1102 13.66 27.84 -25.59
CA PRO A 1102 13.45 28.45 -24.28
C PRO A 1102 14.77 28.47 -23.48
N PRO A 1103 14.89 29.36 -22.48
CA PRO A 1103 16.06 29.42 -21.60
C PRO A 1103 16.38 28.06 -20.98
N GLU A 1104 17.64 27.76 -20.67
CA GLU A 1104 17.96 26.53 -19.95
C GLU A 1104 17.30 26.50 -18.57
N VAL A 1105 17.02 25.28 -18.08
CA VAL A 1105 16.41 25.11 -16.76
C VAL A 1105 17.38 25.59 -15.69
N LEU A 1106 16.97 26.62 -14.94
CA LEU A 1106 17.76 27.19 -13.85
C LEU A 1106 17.90 26.25 -12.65
N GLU A 1107 18.95 26.44 -11.85
CA GLU A 1107 19.19 25.70 -10.61
C GLU A 1107 18.77 26.51 -9.38
N LEU A 1108 17.99 25.89 -8.49
CA LEU A 1108 17.64 26.48 -7.18
C LEU A 1108 18.78 26.30 -6.18
N VAL A 1109 19.07 27.35 -5.41
CA VAL A 1109 20.19 27.38 -4.44
C VAL A 1109 19.68 27.19 -3.02
N SER A 1110 18.79 28.07 -2.55
CA SER A 1110 18.30 28.12 -1.15
C SER A 1110 16.86 28.66 -1.09
N PRO A 1111 16.02 28.26 -0.11
CA PRO A 1111 16.21 27.16 0.83
C PRO A 1111 16.12 25.80 0.13
N LYS A 1112 16.88 24.79 0.55
CA LYS A 1112 16.81 23.45 -0.06
C LYS A 1112 15.44 22.79 0.12
N ASP A 1113 15.08 21.86 -0.76
CA ASP A 1113 13.82 21.13 -0.70
C ASP A 1113 13.59 20.47 0.68
N ASN A 1114 12.38 20.61 1.22
CA ASN A 1114 11.92 20.17 2.54
C ASN A 1114 12.64 20.81 3.74
N THR A 1115 13.31 21.96 3.57
CA THR A 1115 13.92 22.69 4.68
C THR A 1115 12.84 23.32 5.56
N THR A 1116 13.09 23.35 6.87
CA THR A 1116 12.33 24.19 7.81
C THR A 1116 13.01 25.55 7.95
N ALA A 1117 12.28 26.63 7.69
CA ALA A 1117 12.80 28.00 7.73
C ALA A 1117 12.03 28.88 8.73
N SER A 1118 12.61 30.03 9.08
CA SER A 1118 11.94 31.09 9.83
C SER A 1118 10.86 31.78 9.00
N ARG A 1119 9.95 32.54 9.64
CA ARG A 1119 8.95 33.40 8.97
C ARG A 1119 9.50 34.26 7.83
N THR A 1120 10.73 34.76 7.95
CA THR A 1120 11.41 35.44 6.86
C THR A 1120 12.33 34.45 6.16
N VAL A 1121 12.10 34.25 4.86
CA VAL A 1121 12.82 33.28 4.02
C VAL A 1121 13.46 34.02 2.84
N THR A 1122 14.74 33.75 2.59
CA THR A 1122 15.46 34.22 1.39
C THR A 1122 15.57 33.07 0.40
N PHE A 1123 15.01 33.30 -0.79
CA PHE A 1123 15.02 32.39 -1.93
C PHE A 1123 16.13 32.81 -2.89
N GLU A 1124 16.94 31.87 -3.35
CA GLU A 1124 18.09 32.12 -4.22
C GLU A 1124 18.15 31.08 -5.34
N TRP A 1125 18.55 31.52 -6.52
CA TRP A 1125 18.73 30.66 -7.70
C TRP A 1125 19.94 31.09 -8.54
N LYS A 1126 20.35 30.24 -9.48
CA LYS A 1126 21.40 30.58 -10.46
C LYS A 1126 20.81 31.18 -11.72
N ASP A 1127 21.64 31.91 -12.45
CA ASP A 1127 21.31 32.45 -13.75
C ASP A 1127 21.07 31.32 -14.78
N ALA A 1128 20.13 31.52 -15.69
CA ALA A 1128 19.84 30.66 -16.84
C ALA A 1128 20.39 31.30 -18.11
N TYR A 1129 20.94 30.45 -18.99
CA TYR A 1129 21.41 30.85 -20.31
C TYR A 1129 20.35 30.56 -21.36
N ASP A 1130 20.09 31.53 -22.23
CA ASP A 1130 19.26 31.34 -23.41
C ASP A 1130 20.14 31.02 -24.63
N LYS A 1131 19.79 29.95 -25.36
CA LYS A 1131 20.61 29.44 -26.46
C LYS A 1131 20.62 30.37 -27.67
N ASP A 1132 19.58 31.16 -27.84
CA ASP A 1132 19.43 32.14 -28.91
C ASP A 1132 20.02 33.50 -28.50
N GLY A 1133 20.53 33.62 -27.27
CA GLY A 1133 21.19 34.80 -26.72
C GLY A 1133 20.22 35.88 -26.23
N ASP A 1134 18.95 35.53 -26.03
CA ASP A 1134 17.94 36.45 -25.54
C ASP A 1134 18.09 36.77 -24.04
N ALA A 1135 17.61 37.94 -23.64
CA ALA A 1135 17.70 38.39 -22.25
C ALA A 1135 16.69 37.64 -21.38
N VAL A 1136 17.16 36.99 -20.32
CA VAL A 1136 16.34 36.18 -19.41
C VAL A 1136 15.87 37.00 -18.22
N VAL A 1137 14.58 36.89 -17.89
CA VAL A 1137 13.98 37.42 -16.65
C VAL A 1137 13.35 36.30 -15.83
N TYR A 1138 13.32 36.49 -14.51
CA TYR A 1138 12.88 35.50 -13.53
C TYR A 1138 11.59 35.90 -12.84
N ARG A 1139 10.65 34.95 -12.76
CA ARG A 1139 9.47 35.05 -11.90
C ARG A 1139 9.59 34.10 -10.73
N HIS A 1140 9.62 34.65 -9.52
CA HIS A 1140 9.57 33.85 -8.31
C HIS A 1140 8.12 33.55 -7.94
N CYS A 1141 7.78 32.27 -7.77
CA CYS A 1141 6.43 31.83 -7.46
C CYS A 1141 6.41 31.10 -6.12
N VAL A 1142 5.49 31.49 -5.21
CA VAL A 1142 5.32 30.84 -3.89
C VAL A 1142 3.84 30.72 -3.57
N TRP A 1143 3.38 29.51 -3.22
CA TRP A 1143 1.98 29.26 -2.87
C TRP A 1143 1.84 28.18 -1.79
N ASN A 1144 0.69 28.13 -1.14
CA ASN A 1144 0.41 27.15 -0.09
C ASN A 1144 0.27 25.75 -0.70
N VAL A 1145 0.82 24.71 -0.05
CA VAL A 1145 0.75 23.32 -0.57
C VAL A 1145 -0.68 22.79 -0.74
N ASN A 1146 -1.66 23.39 -0.08
CA ASN A 1146 -3.09 23.03 -0.16
C ASN A 1146 -3.85 23.82 -1.23
N SER A 1147 -3.16 24.70 -1.96
CA SER A 1147 -3.76 25.54 -3.00
C SER A 1147 -3.25 25.16 -4.38
N ARG A 1148 -4.08 25.37 -5.41
CA ARG A 1148 -3.65 25.20 -6.80
C ARG A 1148 -2.63 26.29 -7.15
N PHE A 1149 -1.62 25.94 -7.94
CA PHE A 1149 -0.73 26.94 -8.52
C PHE A 1149 -1.53 27.93 -9.35
N THR A 1150 -1.17 29.21 -9.28
CA THR A 1150 -1.73 30.27 -10.12
C THR A 1150 -0.61 31.22 -10.51
N TYR A 1151 -0.69 31.83 -11.69
CA TYR A 1151 0.27 32.89 -12.07
C TYR A 1151 0.20 34.12 -11.16
N ALA A 1152 -0.88 34.30 -10.39
CA ALA A 1152 -1.00 35.33 -9.35
C ALA A 1152 -0.09 35.09 -8.14
N ALA A 1153 0.34 33.83 -7.91
CA ALA A 1153 1.33 33.48 -6.90
C ALA A 1153 2.77 33.83 -7.32
N CYS A 1154 2.95 34.30 -8.55
CA CYS A 1154 4.24 34.66 -9.12
C CYS A 1154 4.47 36.17 -9.11
N THR A 1155 5.73 36.55 -9.05
CA THR A 1155 6.16 37.93 -9.18
C THR A 1155 6.20 38.33 -10.65
N LYS A 1156 6.33 39.64 -10.92
CA LYS A 1156 6.74 40.09 -12.25
C LYS A 1156 8.16 39.63 -12.56
N GLY A 1157 8.47 39.46 -13.85
CA GLY A 1157 9.79 39.10 -14.33
C GLY A 1157 10.83 40.16 -13.99
N VAL A 1158 11.92 39.79 -13.32
CA VAL A 1158 13.06 40.65 -12.96
C VAL A 1158 14.38 39.92 -13.20
N ALA A 1159 15.49 40.64 -13.34
CA ALA A 1159 16.81 40.03 -13.53
C ALA A 1159 17.48 39.55 -12.21
N GLU A 1160 16.92 39.90 -11.05
CA GLU A 1160 17.46 39.52 -9.73
C GLU A 1160 17.43 38.01 -9.52
N GLN A 1161 18.48 37.43 -8.93
CA GLN A 1161 18.58 36.00 -8.62
C GLN A 1161 18.31 35.64 -7.15
N SER A 1162 17.80 36.60 -6.36
CA SER A 1162 17.39 36.36 -4.98
C SER A 1162 16.16 37.17 -4.60
N ARG A 1163 15.42 36.67 -3.61
CA ARG A 1163 14.26 37.38 -3.07
C ARG A 1163 13.98 36.97 -1.62
N THR A 1164 13.79 37.96 -0.76
CA THR A 1164 13.35 37.74 0.63
C THR A 1164 11.86 38.01 0.77
N MET A 1165 11.14 37.09 1.43
CA MET A 1165 9.70 37.21 1.69
C MET A 1165 9.38 36.83 3.13
N THR A 1166 8.32 37.43 3.68
CA THR A 1166 7.77 37.05 4.99
C THR A 1166 6.49 36.24 4.79
N MET A 1167 6.42 35.08 5.44
CA MET A 1167 5.38 34.06 5.27
C MET A 1167 4.64 33.83 6.60
N GLU A 1168 3.50 33.13 6.56
CA GLU A 1168 2.76 32.78 7.78
C GLU A 1168 3.43 31.58 8.48
N SER A 1169 3.53 31.63 9.81
CA SER A 1169 4.08 30.56 10.64
C SER A 1169 3.16 29.35 10.69
N GLY A 1170 3.73 28.15 10.78
CA GLY A 1170 2.99 26.89 10.81
C GLY A 1170 2.47 26.43 9.44
N GLY A 1171 2.83 27.14 8.37
CA GLY A 1171 2.42 26.84 7.00
C GLY A 1171 3.47 26.06 6.21
N ASP A 1172 3.00 25.23 5.28
CA ASP A 1172 3.81 24.58 4.25
C ASP A 1172 3.58 25.25 2.91
N TYR A 1173 4.67 25.51 2.18
CA TYR A 1173 4.63 26.22 0.91
C TYR A 1173 5.46 25.52 -0.16
N PHE A 1174 4.95 25.56 -1.39
CA PHE A 1174 5.72 25.25 -2.59
C PHE A 1174 6.31 26.53 -3.18
N TRP A 1175 7.48 26.40 -3.79
CA TRP A 1175 8.09 27.48 -4.55
C TRP A 1175 8.83 26.97 -5.79
N LYS A 1176 8.88 27.82 -6.81
CA LYS A 1176 9.65 27.62 -8.05
C LYS A 1176 9.98 28.95 -8.69
N VAL A 1177 10.85 28.93 -9.70
CA VAL A 1177 11.19 30.09 -10.51
C VAL A 1177 10.94 29.78 -11.99
N LEU A 1178 10.32 30.71 -12.70
CA LEU A 1178 10.18 30.66 -14.16
C LEU A 1178 11.25 31.55 -14.80
N ALA A 1179 11.99 31.02 -15.77
CA ALA A 1179 12.90 31.80 -16.63
C ALA A 1179 12.18 32.10 -17.96
N GLU A 1180 12.13 33.37 -18.34
CA GLU A 1180 11.43 33.85 -19.54
C GLU A 1180 12.38 34.68 -20.40
N ASP A 1181 12.37 34.49 -21.72
CA ASP A 1181 13.23 35.20 -22.68
C ASP A 1181 12.56 36.45 -23.31
N GLY A 1182 11.30 36.72 -22.97
CA GLY A 1182 10.49 37.79 -23.57
C GLY A 1182 10.08 37.56 -25.04
N ARG A 1183 10.50 36.48 -25.68
CA ARG A 1183 10.09 36.04 -27.04
C ARG A 1183 9.11 34.87 -27.02
N GLY A 1184 8.80 34.38 -25.83
CA GLY A 1184 7.83 33.30 -25.61
C GLY A 1184 8.50 31.97 -25.27
N GLY A 1185 9.81 31.90 -25.12
CA GLY A 1185 10.45 30.79 -24.45
C GLY A 1185 10.28 30.92 -22.93
N THR A 1186 9.88 29.82 -22.30
CA THR A 1186 9.78 29.76 -20.84
C THR A 1186 10.18 28.39 -20.35
N THR A 1187 11.09 28.36 -19.38
CA THR A 1187 11.38 27.17 -18.58
C THR A 1187 11.05 27.42 -17.12
N GLU A 1188 10.86 26.33 -16.39
CA GLU A 1188 10.60 26.37 -14.97
C GLU A 1188 11.66 25.56 -14.23
N SER A 1189 12.02 26.01 -13.04
CA SER A 1189 12.84 25.25 -12.12
C SER A 1189 12.08 24.03 -11.57
N ARG A 1190 12.79 23.14 -10.89
CA ARG A 1190 12.14 22.18 -9.97
C ARG A 1190 11.29 22.94 -8.95
N THR A 1191 10.17 22.34 -8.55
CA THR A 1191 9.36 22.86 -7.44
C THR A 1191 9.85 22.28 -6.11
N TRP A 1192 10.20 23.14 -5.17
CA TRP A 1192 10.69 22.75 -3.83
C TRP A 1192 9.67 23.11 -2.75
N ARG A 1193 9.67 22.34 -1.65
CA ARG A 1193 8.85 22.60 -0.45
C ARG A 1193 9.67 23.29 0.63
N VAL A 1194 9.05 24.23 1.34
CA VAL A 1194 9.59 24.83 2.56
C VAL A 1194 8.51 24.84 3.65
N THR A 1195 8.89 24.48 4.87
CA THR A 1195 8.02 24.56 6.05
C THR A 1195 8.41 25.78 6.88
N VAL A 1196 7.47 26.66 7.17
CA VAL A 1196 7.72 27.90 7.91
C VAL A 1196 7.34 27.71 9.37
N LYS A 1197 8.29 27.90 10.29
CA LYS A 1197 8.05 27.85 11.74
C LYS A 1197 7.64 29.18 12.33
#